data_AF-A0A1Y1UDV0-F1
#
_entry.id   AF-A0A1Y1UDV0-F1
#
_cell.length_a   1.000
_cell.length_b   1.000
_cell.length_c   1.000
_cell.angle_alpha   90.00
_cell.angle_beta   90.00
_cell.angle_gamma   90.00
#
_symmetry.space_group_name_H-M   'P 1'
#
loop_
_entity.id
_entity.type
_entity.pdbx_description
1 polymer ?
#
loop_
_entity_poly.entity_id
_entity_poly.type
_entity_poly.pdbx_seq_one_letter_code
_entity_poly.pdbx_strand_id
1 'polypeptide(L)'
;MPEDAGSASKAVSASITKLPTELIDQLLNHIPPDQLQRTALSLIQVFPEYGLSTRHLWIHLVVHRGKQLIPLWRRLQRDRKVDDGRMSQMVRTFCMKSWAGDADILNNVMRCLPDVPTLLLNVGTNFAPEHLQEMFETFRPRLRRLEVRFRPYVEEASYYQFLKGSYFDSAVETMFRTWGESETFTHLSFIQDIPPRTHRRAQQSKDASNVAVAVDGITDDLAQAYIADRSDAEDDEPRPALPSRRGPFPYLGDSLADSRPKEFAQPMVFFDVKCIWRFGTSPVARHLTHLRLRVPSRNITSVLILHHLPGYSNTVFPALRYLDVSTTNVRLDTVLSTLLKSYTLLEHLVLDRTNLFAFGAGEKGSELCKDLGSLCVAAGLSRGKERERRIALWDATERARIAQAERIRPHEQPNGSTQQSSETPGSSQNAAASSTPGSALSQERLPEVSRPRRGNRSVAQPTFSIRDRPRRGAGSTAAATGLSAVDLPSTERAYFVLPPLPCLKTISIGGEAHAIGPSRVDEWERQFQAGWAQSLERLSDWAEYTAERYERAKRKAEDWKGKNDGTTSQPFTQKGKKPVTTVKPPLDVRLYRFPRPDEPECSLHNQDDPTMGLVEVQAVDRSYLDPYLDAMSASELHLGDPSRHPAPCIMCTVPDCKGPTRRGAGGERVDEVGGMNGKHREGCGHLLGRQIWGWQSD
;
A
#
# COMPACT_ATOMS: atom_id res chain seq x y z
N MET A 1 -40.85 56.27 50.64
CA MET A 1 -39.86 55.46 49.92
C MET A 1 -40.55 54.19 49.45
N PRO A 2 -40.55 53.89 48.14
CA PRO A 2 -41.09 52.63 47.63
C PRO A 2 -40.06 51.50 47.78
N GLU A 3 -40.52 50.30 48.11
CA GLU A 3 -39.74 49.07 48.02
C GLU A 3 -40.25 48.24 46.83
N ASP A 4 -39.58 48.35 45.68
CA ASP A 4 -39.88 47.52 44.50
C ASP A 4 -39.41 46.08 44.73
N ALA A 5 -40.23 45.30 45.42
CA ALA A 5 -40.03 43.88 45.65
C ALA A 5 -40.18 43.09 44.33
N GLY A 6 -39.06 42.81 43.67
CA GLY A 6 -39.01 42.22 42.34
C GLY A 6 -39.79 40.89 42.21
N SER A 7 -40.76 40.87 41.30
CA SER A 7 -41.52 39.66 40.95
C SER A 7 -40.62 38.62 40.27
N ALA A 8 -40.11 37.68 41.07
CA ALA A 8 -39.29 36.58 40.59
C ALA A 8 -40.14 35.62 39.74
N SER A 9 -40.02 35.74 38.41
CA SER A 9 -40.67 34.85 37.45
C SER A 9 -40.35 33.39 37.77
N LYS A 10 -41.38 32.61 38.16
CA LYS A 10 -41.27 31.15 38.27
C LYS A 10 -41.08 30.57 36.88
N ALA A 11 -39.81 30.41 36.49
CA ALA A 11 -39.44 29.68 35.28
C ALA A 11 -40.01 28.26 35.34
N VAL A 12 -41.10 28.02 34.60
CA VAL A 12 -41.72 26.70 34.48
C VAL A 12 -40.76 25.82 33.70
N SER A 13 -40.04 24.94 34.42
CA SER A 13 -39.17 23.96 33.79
C SER A 13 -40.01 23.05 32.89
N ALA A 14 -39.78 23.16 31.59
CA ALA A 14 -40.42 22.29 30.60
C ALA A 14 -39.87 20.87 30.78
N SER A 15 -40.65 20.01 31.44
CA SER A 15 -40.28 18.59 31.58
C SER A 15 -40.16 17.96 30.19
N ILE A 16 -39.09 17.21 29.98
CA ILE A 16 -38.86 16.43 28.76
C ILE A 16 -40.01 15.44 28.49
N THR A 17 -40.71 14.99 29.53
CA THR A 17 -41.91 14.14 29.45
C THR A 17 -43.16 14.82 28.87
N LYS A 18 -43.08 16.10 28.48
CA LYS A 18 -44.14 16.81 27.74
C LYS A 18 -43.92 16.85 26.22
N LEU A 19 -42.78 16.33 25.74
CA LEU A 19 -42.57 16.14 24.31
C LEU A 19 -43.38 14.92 23.81
N PRO A 20 -43.54 14.75 22.49
CA PRO A 20 -43.86 13.46 21.89
C PRO A 20 -42.63 12.53 21.88
N THR A 21 -42.87 11.22 21.85
CA THR A 21 -41.82 10.17 21.76
C THR A 21 -40.91 10.36 20.55
N GLU A 22 -41.48 10.81 19.43
CA GLU A 22 -40.82 10.94 18.12
C GLU A 22 -39.78 12.05 18.14
N LEU A 23 -39.98 13.10 18.95
CA LEU A 23 -38.99 14.15 19.13
C LEU A 23 -37.80 13.67 19.99
N ILE A 24 -38.01 12.74 20.93
CA ILE A 24 -36.89 12.16 21.69
C ILE A 24 -36.11 11.16 20.84
N ASP A 25 -36.77 10.32 20.04
CA ASP A 25 -36.10 9.48 19.02
C ASP A 25 -35.28 10.34 18.04
N GLN A 26 -35.80 11.50 17.63
CA GLN A 26 -35.06 12.43 16.77
C GLN A 26 -33.90 13.13 17.48
N LEU A 27 -34.03 13.50 18.76
CA LEU A 27 -32.89 13.98 19.57
C LEU A 27 -31.83 12.89 19.76
N LEU A 28 -32.24 11.63 19.93
CA LEU A 28 -31.34 10.48 19.98
C LEU A 28 -30.56 10.29 18.67
N ASN A 29 -31.17 10.55 17.50
CA ASN A 29 -30.47 10.51 16.20
C ASN A 29 -29.30 11.51 16.08
N HIS A 30 -29.22 12.54 16.94
CA HIS A 30 -28.11 13.49 16.97
C HIS A 30 -27.00 13.13 17.98
N ILE A 31 -27.14 12.04 18.76
CA ILE A 31 -26.12 11.59 19.72
C ILE A 31 -25.05 10.76 18.99
N PRO A 32 -23.74 10.99 19.25
CA PRO A 32 -22.68 10.17 18.66
C PRO A 32 -22.92 8.65 18.84
N PRO A 33 -22.77 7.84 17.78
CA PRO A 33 -23.01 6.39 17.81
C PRO A 33 -22.36 5.65 18.98
N ASP A 34 -21.18 6.09 19.42
CA ASP A 34 -20.39 5.48 20.48
C ASP A 34 -20.89 5.77 21.91
N GLN A 35 -21.84 6.71 22.03
CA GLN A 35 -22.57 7.11 23.24
C GLN A 35 -24.06 6.77 23.17
N LEU A 36 -24.66 6.68 21.97
CA LEU A 36 -26.10 6.49 21.74
C LEU A 36 -26.72 5.40 22.63
N GLN A 37 -26.17 4.19 22.58
CA GLN A 37 -26.71 3.04 23.33
C GLN A 37 -26.73 3.31 24.85
N ARG A 38 -25.72 4.00 25.38
CA ARG A 38 -25.66 4.35 26.81
C ARG A 38 -26.71 5.40 27.15
N THR A 39 -26.83 6.47 26.35
CA THR A 39 -27.78 7.54 26.63
C THR A 39 -29.23 7.07 26.48
N ALA A 40 -29.54 6.31 25.43
CA ALA A 40 -30.87 5.70 25.25
C ALA A 40 -31.22 4.76 26.43
N LEU A 41 -30.28 3.93 26.89
CA LEU A 41 -30.49 3.08 28.06
C LEU A 41 -30.74 3.89 29.34
N SER A 42 -29.99 4.97 29.56
CA SER A 42 -30.20 5.87 30.71
C SER A 42 -31.55 6.57 30.66
N LEU A 43 -32.00 7.04 29.49
CA LEU A 43 -33.33 7.64 29.34
C LEU A 43 -34.45 6.62 29.58
N ILE A 44 -34.33 5.39 29.05
CA ILE A 44 -35.29 4.30 29.30
C ILE A 44 -35.36 3.93 30.80
N GLN A 45 -34.24 3.99 31.52
CA GLN A 45 -34.19 3.74 32.96
C GLN A 45 -34.78 4.87 33.81
N VAL A 46 -34.68 6.13 33.36
CA VAL A 46 -35.20 7.30 34.07
C VAL A 46 -36.68 7.56 33.74
N PHE A 47 -37.14 7.22 32.54
CA PHE A 47 -38.50 7.46 32.05
C PHE A 47 -39.17 6.16 31.53
N PRO A 48 -39.32 5.11 32.36
CA PRO A 48 -39.79 3.80 31.91
C PRO A 48 -41.24 3.81 31.39
N GLU A 49 -42.09 4.66 31.95
CA GLU A 49 -43.52 4.79 31.57
C GLU A 49 -43.73 5.57 30.26
N TYR A 50 -42.72 6.32 29.79
CA TYR A 50 -42.84 7.20 28.62
C TYR A 50 -42.75 6.45 27.28
N GLY A 51 -42.49 5.13 27.29
CA GLY A 51 -42.55 4.31 26.08
C GLY A 51 -41.42 4.53 25.06
N LEU A 52 -40.25 4.99 25.52
CA LEU A 52 -39.08 5.27 24.66
C LEU A 52 -38.68 4.10 23.75
N SER A 53 -38.32 4.43 22.52
CA SER A 53 -37.99 3.47 21.47
C SER A 53 -36.71 2.69 21.77
N THR A 54 -36.85 1.39 21.99
CA THR A 54 -35.70 0.49 22.20
C THR A 54 -34.78 0.36 20.98
N ARG A 55 -35.19 0.87 19.81
CA ARG A 55 -34.40 0.91 18.56
C ARG A 55 -32.98 1.44 18.79
N HIS A 56 -32.83 2.53 19.53
CA HIS A 56 -31.52 3.19 19.74
C HIS A 56 -30.56 2.36 20.61
N LEU A 57 -31.04 1.30 21.28
CA LEU A 57 -30.19 0.32 21.97
C LEU A 57 -29.52 -0.67 20.99
N TRP A 58 -30.03 -0.81 19.77
CA TRP A 58 -29.63 -1.85 18.82
C TRP A 58 -28.83 -1.33 17.62
N ILE A 59 -29.05 -0.09 17.16
CA ILE A 59 -28.38 0.45 15.95
C ILE A 59 -26.85 0.36 16.08
N HIS A 60 -26.29 0.75 17.22
CA HIS A 60 -24.85 0.66 17.48
C HIS A 60 -24.62 -0.10 18.80
N LEU A 61 -24.24 -1.38 18.69
CA LEU A 61 -23.95 -2.24 19.84
C LEU A 61 -22.52 -2.00 20.34
N VAL A 62 -22.35 -1.54 21.58
CA VAL A 62 -21.05 -1.18 22.14
C VAL A 62 -20.74 -1.95 23.42
N VAL A 63 -19.86 -2.94 23.32
CA VAL A 63 -19.41 -3.77 24.45
C VAL A 63 -18.22 -3.09 25.14
N HIS A 64 -18.51 -2.32 26.19
CA HIS A 64 -17.50 -1.63 27.01
C HIS A 64 -16.77 -2.56 27.97
N ARG A 65 -17.44 -3.59 28.50
CA ARG A 65 -16.95 -4.55 29.49
C ARG A 65 -17.27 -5.97 29.03
N GLY A 66 -16.28 -6.87 28.96
CA GLY A 66 -16.50 -8.27 28.52
C GLY A 66 -17.64 -9.02 29.21
N LYS A 67 -17.93 -8.72 30.48
CA LYS A 67 -19.09 -9.26 31.22
C LYS A 67 -20.46 -8.95 30.57
N GLN A 68 -20.55 -8.01 29.63
CA GLN A 68 -21.77 -7.71 28.87
C GLN A 68 -22.04 -8.70 27.73
N LEU A 69 -21.04 -9.49 27.28
CA LEU A 69 -21.17 -10.41 26.14
C LEU A 69 -22.23 -11.50 26.39
N ILE A 70 -22.20 -12.17 27.56
CA ILE A 70 -23.15 -13.23 27.90
C ILE A 70 -24.61 -12.71 27.98
N PRO A 71 -24.92 -11.59 28.66
CA PRO A 71 -26.24 -10.97 28.60
C PRO A 71 -26.69 -10.58 27.19
N LEU A 72 -25.80 -9.99 26.38
CA LEU A 72 -26.09 -9.59 25.00
C LEU A 72 -26.43 -10.80 24.12
N TRP A 73 -25.59 -11.83 24.14
CA TRP A 73 -25.82 -13.10 23.44
C TRP A 73 -27.15 -13.72 23.84
N ARG A 74 -27.44 -13.83 25.15
CA ARG A 74 -28.72 -14.33 25.67
C ARG A 74 -29.92 -13.46 25.31
N ARG A 75 -29.76 -12.20 24.89
CA ARG A 75 -30.85 -11.36 24.36
C ARG A 75 -31.00 -11.55 22.86
N LEU A 76 -29.92 -11.57 22.09
CA LEU A 76 -29.92 -11.85 20.65
C LEU A 76 -30.49 -13.24 20.33
N GLN A 77 -30.18 -14.26 21.13
CA GLN A 77 -30.80 -15.59 21.02
C GLN A 77 -32.32 -15.62 21.32
N ARG A 78 -32.84 -14.64 22.06
CA ARG A 78 -34.29 -14.50 22.30
C ARG A 78 -34.97 -13.71 21.19
N ASP A 79 -34.36 -12.60 20.75
CA ASP A 79 -34.77 -11.85 19.56
C ASP A 79 -34.92 -12.76 18.33
N ARG A 80 -33.92 -13.61 18.06
CA ARG A 80 -33.97 -14.63 16.99
C ARG A 80 -35.05 -15.72 17.17
N LYS A 81 -35.63 -15.89 18.37
CA LYS A 81 -36.66 -16.90 18.67
C LYS A 81 -38.08 -16.33 18.78
N VAL A 82 -38.22 -15.03 18.98
CA VAL A 82 -39.51 -14.36 19.27
C VAL A 82 -39.86 -13.36 18.19
N ASP A 83 -38.89 -12.56 17.74
CA ASP A 83 -39.07 -11.41 16.85
C ASP A 83 -38.45 -11.64 15.47
N ASP A 84 -38.22 -12.90 15.07
CA ASP A 84 -37.51 -13.34 13.84
C ASP A 84 -36.13 -12.66 13.63
N GLY A 85 -35.46 -12.28 14.72
CA GLY A 85 -34.18 -11.57 14.67
C GLY A 85 -34.30 -10.11 14.22
N ARG A 86 -35.49 -9.50 14.28
CA ARG A 86 -35.74 -8.13 13.83
C ARG A 86 -34.81 -7.10 14.48
N MET A 87 -34.46 -7.23 15.76
CA MET A 87 -33.51 -6.30 16.39
C MET A 87 -32.07 -6.58 15.94
N SER A 88 -31.71 -7.83 15.67
CA SER A 88 -30.39 -8.19 15.12
C SER A 88 -30.17 -7.63 13.70
N GLN A 89 -31.21 -7.59 12.86
CA GLN A 89 -31.21 -6.96 11.53
C GLN A 89 -31.09 -5.42 11.57
N MET A 90 -31.41 -4.80 12.71
CA MET A 90 -31.31 -3.34 12.92
C MET A 90 -29.89 -2.88 13.30
N VAL A 91 -28.98 -3.80 13.63
CA VAL A 91 -27.60 -3.46 13.99
C VAL A 91 -26.84 -2.94 12.77
N ARG A 92 -26.33 -1.71 12.88
CA ARG A 92 -25.47 -1.05 11.87
C ARG A 92 -23.99 -1.07 12.28
N THR A 93 -23.72 -1.04 13.58
CA THR A 93 -22.35 -1.16 14.09
C THR A 93 -22.29 -2.14 15.25
N PHE A 94 -21.28 -3.02 15.23
CA PHE A 94 -20.87 -3.77 16.42
C PHE A 94 -19.45 -3.35 16.82
N CYS A 95 -19.28 -2.95 18.08
CA CYS A 95 -17.99 -2.53 18.61
C CYS A 95 -17.65 -3.23 19.94
N MET A 96 -16.60 -4.05 19.92
CA MET A 96 -15.95 -4.54 21.13
C MET A 96 -14.92 -3.52 21.61
N LYS A 97 -15.35 -2.56 22.44
CA LYS A 97 -14.44 -1.59 23.09
C LYS A 97 -13.59 -2.25 24.19
N SER A 98 -14.04 -3.36 24.78
CA SER A 98 -13.33 -4.04 25.86
C SER A 98 -12.16 -4.88 25.34
N TRP A 99 -11.01 -4.80 26.01
CA TRP A 99 -9.85 -5.67 25.76
C TRP A 99 -9.97 -7.04 26.43
N ALA A 100 -10.75 -7.12 27.50
CA ALA A 100 -11.08 -8.35 28.19
C ALA A 100 -12.47 -8.81 27.72
N GLY A 101 -12.54 -10.03 27.20
CA GLY A 101 -13.75 -10.68 26.73
C GLY A 101 -13.58 -12.19 26.70
N ASP A 102 -14.71 -12.87 26.70
CA ASP A 102 -14.81 -14.29 26.35
C ASP A 102 -14.95 -14.35 24.82
N ALA A 103 -13.99 -15.02 24.16
CA ALA A 103 -13.89 -15.02 22.70
C ALA A 103 -14.95 -15.92 22.05
N ASP A 104 -15.23 -17.07 22.64
CA ASP A 104 -16.25 -18.01 22.18
C ASP A 104 -17.65 -17.38 22.28
N ILE A 105 -17.95 -16.69 23.38
CA ILE A 105 -19.20 -15.94 23.52
C ILE A 105 -19.26 -14.77 22.53
N LEU A 106 -18.14 -14.10 22.22
CA LEU A 106 -18.11 -13.08 21.18
C LEU A 106 -18.40 -13.68 19.79
N ASN A 107 -17.81 -14.82 19.44
CA ASN A 107 -18.11 -15.51 18.18
C ASN A 107 -19.59 -15.94 18.11
N ASN A 108 -20.16 -16.37 19.24
CA ASN A 108 -21.58 -16.67 19.35
C ASN A 108 -22.51 -15.43 19.31
N VAL A 109 -22.02 -14.23 19.68
CA VAL A 109 -22.69 -12.95 19.37
C VAL A 109 -22.60 -12.65 17.86
N MET A 110 -21.42 -12.80 17.26
CA MET A 110 -21.18 -12.52 15.84
C MET A 110 -21.94 -13.46 14.90
N ARG A 111 -22.26 -14.69 15.33
CA ARG A 111 -23.20 -15.63 14.68
C ARG A 111 -24.66 -15.18 14.71
N CYS A 112 -25.04 -14.30 15.65
CA CYS A 112 -26.37 -13.70 15.70
C CYS A 112 -26.48 -12.40 14.88
N LEU A 113 -25.35 -11.90 14.36
CA LEU A 113 -25.21 -10.62 13.65
C LEU A 113 -24.54 -10.83 12.29
N PRO A 114 -25.13 -11.58 11.34
CA PRO A 114 -24.50 -11.87 10.05
C PRO A 114 -24.27 -10.60 9.21
N ASP A 115 -25.28 -9.73 9.17
CA ASP A 115 -25.42 -8.61 8.23
C ASP A 115 -24.77 -7.28 8.67
N VAL A 116 -23.98 -7.27 9.75
CA VAL A 116 -23.44 -6.03 10.33
C VAL A 116 -22.50 -5.28 9.36
N PRO A 117 -22.80 -4.03 8.97
CA PRO A 117 -21.95 -3.26 8.04
C PRO A 117 -20.62 -2.80 8.61
N THR A 118 -20.56 -2.40 9.89
CA THR A 118 -19.34 -1.85 10.50
C THR A 118 -18.96 -2.65 11.75
N LEU A 119 -17.79 -3.29 11.72
CA LEU A 119 -17.27 -4.19 12.75
C LEU A 119 -15.95 -3.67 13.33
N LEU A 120 -15.96 -3.33 14.62
CA LEU A 120 -14.82 -2.72 15.33
C LEU A 120 -14.41 -3.61 16.52
N LEU A 121 -13.18 -4.14 16.53
CA LEU A 121 -12.75 -5.17 17.48
C LEU A 121 -11.45 -4.82 18.20
N ASN A 122 -11.49 -4.64 19.53
CA ASN A 122 -10.29 -4.63 20.37
C ASN A 122 -9.90 -6.07 20.77
N VAL A 123 -8.87 -6.61 20.13
CA VAL A 123 -8.31 -7.95 20.36
C VAL A 123 -7.24 -7.87 21.44
N GLY A 124 -7.61 -8.24 22.67
CA GLY A 124 -6.69 -8.32 23.81
C GLY A 124 -6.07 -9.70 24.01
N THR A 125 -5.42 -9.88 25.16
CA THR A 125 -4.55 -11.04 25.45
C THR A 125 -5.27 -12.38 25.55
N ASN A 126 -6.58 -12.37 25.78
CA ASN A 126 -7.42 -13.57 25.89
C ASN A 126 -7.88 -14.11 24.53
N PHE A 127 -7.58 -13.41 23.43
CA PHE A 127 -7.88 -13.88 22.08
C PHE A 127 -6.72 -14.72 21.54
N ALA A 128 -6.99 -15.99 21.26
CA ALA A 128 -6.13 -16.81 20.42
C ALA A 128 -6.47 -16.58 18.93
N PRO A 129 -5.54 -16.84 17.98
CA PRO A 129 -5.79 -16.69 16.54
C PRO A 129 -7.00 -17.48 16.03
N GLU A 130 -7.20 -18.67 16.59
CA GLU A 130 -8.27 -19.61 16.22
C GLU A 130 -9.65 -18.98 16.40
N HIS A 131 -9.87 -18.17 17.45
CA HIS A 131 -11.14 -17.48 17.64
C HIS A 131 -11.39 -16.39 16.58
N LEU A 132 -10.35 -15.71 16.09
CA LEU A 132 -10.51 -14.70 15.04
C LEU A 132 -10.69 -15.36 13.66
N GLN A 133 -10.04 -16.50 13.45
CA GLN A 133 -10.29 -17.39 12.31
C GLN A 133 -11.75 -17.87 12.29
N GLU A 134 -12.27 -18.45 13.38
CA GLU A 134 -13.67 -18.87 13.52
C GLU A 134 -14.66 -17.71 13.25
N MET A 135 -14.32 -16.48 13.66
CA MET A 135 -15.14 -15.29 13.38
C MET A 135 -15.21 -14.94 11.89
N PHE A 136 -14.14 -15.25 11.13
CA PHE A 136 -13.98 -14.95 9.70
C PHE A 136 -14.28 -16.14 8.78
N GLU A 137 -14.49 -17.35 9.28
CA GLU A 137 -14.97 -18.49 8.48
C GLU A 137 -16.30 -18.19 7.77
N THR A 138 -17.18 -17.42 8.42
CA THR A 138 -18.46 -16.97 7.84
C THR A 138 -18.27 -15.68 7.03
N PHE A 139 -18.50 -15.74 5.72
CA PHE A 139 -18.54 -14.57 4.83
C PHE A 139 -19.68 -13.60 5.23
N ARG A 140 -19.40 -12.29 5.10
CA ARG A 140 -20.29 -11.20 5.52
C ARG A 140 -20.54 -10.25 4.35
N PRO A 141 -21.49 -10.56 3.44
CA PRO A 141 -21.63 -9.87 2.16
C PRO A 141 -21.99 -8.39 2.26
N ARG A 142 -22.48 -7.94 3.43
CA ARG A 142 -22.85 -6.54 3.72
C ARG A 142 -21.80 -5.77 4.52
N LEU A 143 -20.68 -6.39 4.88
CA LEU A 143 -19.63 -5.74 5.67
C LEU A 143 -18.98 -4.64 4.82
N ARG A 144 -19.11 -3.39 5.27
CA ARG A 144 -18.49 -2.21 4.66
C ARG A 144 -17.11 -1.95 5.23
N ARG A 145 -16.99 -2.06 6.56
CA ARG A 145 -15.81 -1.67 7.35
C ARG A 145 -15.45 -2.72 8.39
N LEU A 146 -14.19 -3.15 8.37
CA LEU A 146 -13.57 -3.98 9.39
C LEU A 146 -12.39 -3.24 10.03
N GLU A 147 -12.41 -3.11 11.35
CA GLU A 147 -11.28 -2.60 12.14
C GLU A 147 -10.95 -3.59 13.25
N VAL A 148 -9.73 -4.15 13.21
CA VAL A 148 -9.22 -5.03 14.26
C VAL A 148 -7.97 -4.38 14.87
N ARG A 149 -8.07 -4.06 16.15
CA ARG A 149 -7.02 -3.41 16.92
C ARG A 149 -6.48 -4.39 17.96
N PHE A 150 -5.21 -4.73 17.84
CA PHE A 150 -4.54 -5.74 18.65
C PHE A 150 -3.73 -5.11 19.78
N ARG A 151 -3.85 -5.70 20.98
CA ARG A 151 -2.98 -5.44 22.13
C ARG A 151 -2.41 -6.77 22.62
N PRO A 152 -1.32 -7.25 22.00
CA PRO A 152 -0.69 -8.50 22.38
C PRO A 152 0.17 -8.39 23.66
N TYR A 153 0.35 -7.18 24.21
CA TYR A 153 1.11 -6.98 25.44
C TYR A 153 0.24 -7.22 26.67
N VAL A 154 0.64 -8.19 27.49
CA VAL A 154 0.17 -8.37 28.86
C VAL A 154 0.90 -7.34 29.76
N GLU A 155 0.24 -6.84 30.82
CA GLU A 155 0.89 -5.92 31.79
C GLU A 155 1.95 -6.61 32.67
N GLU A 156 1.82 -7.94 32.84
CA GLU A 156 2.76 -8.84 33.51
C GLU A 156 3.35 -9.85 32.49
N ALA A 157 4.58 -10.31 32.68
CA ALA A 157 5.29 -11.11 31.68
C ALA A 157 4.78 -12.57 31.54
N SER A 158 3.65 -12.76 30.85
CA SER A 158 3.11 -14.09 30.53
C SER A 158 3.88 -14.73 29.36
N TYR A 159 4.60 -15.82 29.62
CA TYR A 159 5.32 -16.61 28.60
C TYR A 159 4.39 -17.36 27.61
N TYR A 160 3.12 -17.55 27.97
CA TYR A 160 2.20 -18.47 27.29
C TYR A 160 1.95 -18.12 25.81
N GLN A 161 1.73 -16.83 25.51
CA GLN A 161 1.51 -16.36 24.14
C GLN A 161 2.76 -16.52 23.25
N PHE A 162 3.95 -16.31 23.83
CA PHE A 162 5.22 -16.40 23.12
C PHE A 162 5.55 -17.87 22.75
N LEU A 163 5.31 -18.81 23.67
CA LEU A 163 5.59 -20.24 23.46
C LEU A 163 4.62 -20.93 22.49
N LYS A 164 3.41 -20.39 22.29
CA LYS A 164 2.42 -20.94 21.35
C LYS A 164 2.52 -20.39 19.92
N GLY A 165 3.31 -19.34 19.68
CA GLY A 165 3.37 -18.69 18.36
C GLY A 165 2.00 -18.13 17.93
N SER A 166 1.31 -17.42 18.83
CA SER A 166 -0.06 -16.94 18.63
C SER A 166 -0.15 -15.77 17.64
N TYR A 167 0.08 -16.02 16.36
CA TYR A 167 0.03 -15.05 15.26
C TYR A 167 -1.31 -15.14 14.51
N PHE A 168 -1.85 -13.98 14.12
CA PHE A 168 -3.18 -13.84 13.49
C PHE A 168 -3.17 -13.99 11.96
N ASP A 169 -2.08 -14.51 11.39
CA ASP A 169 -1.95 -14.75 9.95
C ASP A 169 -3.05 -15.69 9.43
N SER A 170 -3.43 -16.73 10.19
CA SER A 170 -4.46 -17.70 9.80
C SER A 170 -5.87 -17.08 9.70
N ALA A 171 -6.16 -16.03 10.46
CA ALA A 171 -7.43 -15.31 10.37
C ALA A 171 -7.51 -14.51 9.06
N VAL A 172 -6.41 -13.85 8.67
CA VAL A 172 -6.30 -13.15 7.37
C VAL A 172 -6.32 -14.16 6.22
N GLU A 173 -5.69 -15.34 6.39
CA GLU A 173 -5.79 -16.45 5.43
C GLU A 173 -7.22 -16.94 5.26
N THR A 174 -7.96 -17.07 6.36
CA THR A 174 -9.36 -17.51 6.33
C THR A 174 -10.21 -16.54 5.51
N MET A 175 -10.07 -15.23 5.73
CA MET A 175 -10.79 -14.22 4.93
C MET A 175 -10.57 -14.41 3.42
N PHE A 176 -9.34 -14.52 2.94
CA PHE A 176 -9.11 -14.63 1.48
C PHE A 176 -9.46 -16.01 0.90
N ARG A 177 -9.58 -17.04 1.74
CA ARG A 177 -9.99 -18.39 1.34
C ARG A 177 -11.50 -18.58 1.32
N THR A 178 -12.27 -17.89 2.18
CA THR A 178 -13.72 -18.11 2.34
C THR A 178 -14.61 -16.95 1.89
N TRP A 179 -14.09 -15.73 1.75
CA TRP A 179 -14.89 -14.57 1.35
C TRP A 179 -14.84 -14.37 -0.17
N GLY A 180 -16.01 -14.18 -0.77
CA GLY A 180 -16.12 -13.81 -2.18
C GLY A 180 -15.78 -12.34 -2.43
N GLU A 181 -15.86 -11.93 -3.70
CA GLU A 181 -15.84 -10.51 -4.05
C GLU A 181 -17.03 -9.78 -3.40
N SER A 182 -16.77 -8.61 -2.81
CA SER A 182 -17.81 -7.77 -2.19
C SER A 182 -17.53 -6.31 -2.53
N GLU A 183 -18.47 -5.70 -3.25
CA GLU A 183 -18.42 -4.27 -3.60
C GLU A 183 -18.64 -3.37 -2.37
N THR A 184 -19.30 -3.87 -1.32
CA THR A 184 -19.50 -3.09 -0.09
C THR A 184 -18.21 -2.99 0.72
N PHE A 185 -17.38 -4.04 0.72
CA PHE A 185 -16.22 -4.15 1.58
C PHE A 185 -15.08 -3.26 1.08
N THR A 186 -15.05 -2.05 1.65
CA THR A 186 -14.30 -0.90 1.13
C THR A 186 -13.24 -0.40 2.12
N HIS A 187 -13.33 -0.82 3.39
CA HIS A 187 -12.50 -0.31 4.48
C HIS A 187 -11.94 -1.44 5.35
N LEU A 188 -10.61 -1.59 5.37
CA LEU A 188 -9.91 -2.50 6.27
C LEU A 188 -8.84 -1.79 7.12
N SER A 189 -8.88 -2.03 8.44
CA SER A 189 -7.88 -1.53 9.38
C SER A 189 -7.36 -2.63 10.29
N PHE A 190 -6.05 -2.91 10.22
CA PHE A 190 -5.31 -3.67 11.23
C PHE A 190 -4.35 -2.74 11.97
N ILE A 191 -4.50 -2.66 13.29
CA ILE A 191 -3.69 -1.78 14.15
C ILE A 191 -3.12 -2.61 15.31
N GLN A 192 -1.81 -2.80 15.35
CA GLN A 192 -1.12 -3.24 16.57
C GLN A 192 -0.80 -1.99 17.40
N ASP A 193 -1.26 -1.97 18.67
CA ASP A 193 -0.86 -0.93 19.62
C ASP A 193 0.69 -0.89 19.73
N ILE A 194 1.28 0.30 19.81
CA ILE A 194 2.69 0.41 20.22
C ILE A 194 2.76 -0.01 21.70
N PRO A 195 3.76 -0.80 22.14
CA PRO A 195 3.89 -1.16 23.56
C PRO A 195 4.12 0.10 24.41
N PRO A 196 3.65 0.12 25.67
CA PRO A 196 3.99 1.18 26.60
C PRO A 196 5.51 1.33 26.66
N ARG A 197 6.04 2.50 26.27
CA ARG A 197 7.45 2.82 26.51
C ARG A 197 7.63 2.81 28.03
N THR A 198 8.22 1.74 28.55
CA THR A 198 8.80 1.75 29.89
C THR A 198 9.77 2.92 29.92
N HIS A 199 9.65 3.80 30.92
CA HIS A 199 10.57 4.90 31.04
C HIS A 199 11.95 4.31 31.35
N ARG A 200 12.78 4.16 30.32
CA ARG A 200 14.23 4.08 30.46
C ARG A 200 14.63 5.43 31.06
N ARG A 201 14.64 5.46 32.40
CA ARG A 201 14.95 6.61 33.24
C ARG A 201 16.20 7.26 32.65
N ALA A 202 16.16 8.56 32.36
CA ALA A 202 17.11 9.21 31.47
C ALA A 202 18.54 9.26 32.05
N GLN A 203 19.23 8.12 32.01
CA GLN A 203 20.66 8.01 32.18
C GLN A 203 21.29 8.72 30.99
N GLN A 204 22.04 9.78 31.28
CA GLN A 204 22.66 10.66 30.31
C GLN A 204 23.76 9.89 29.58
N SER A 205 23.45 9.32 28.42
CA SER A 205 24.42 8.64 27.56
C SER A 205 25.36 9.67 26.93
N LYS A 206 26.48 9.96 27.61
CA LYS A 206 27.63 10.64 26.98
C LYS A 206 28.26 9.76 25.90
N ASP A 207 28.15 8.45 26.06
CA ASP A 207 28.72 7.44 25.18
C ASP A 207 27.64 6.91 24.23
N ALA A 208 27.64 7.41 22.99
CA ALA A 208 26.64 7.11 21.96
C ALA A 208 27.30 6.77 20.62
N SER A 209 28.24 5.82 20.64
CA SER A 209 28.74 5.11 19.46
C SER A 209 28.51 3.60 19.64
N ASN A 210 28.28 2.90 18.52
CA ASN A 210 28.04 1.45 18.45
C ASN A 210 26.73 0.94 19.11
N VAL A 211 25.61 1.10 18.40
CA VAL A 211 24.52 0.10 18.41
C VAL A 211 24.31 -0.34 16.96
N ALA A 212 24.58 -1.61 16.67
CA ALA A 212 24.50 -2.18 15.33
C ALA A 212 23.06 -2.53 14.93
N VAL A 213 22.79 -2.57 13.62
CA VAL A 213 21.50 -2.98 13.07
C VAL A 213 21.39 -4.50 13.10
N ALA A 214 20.39 -5.05 13.80
CA ALA A 214 20.00 -6.45 13.63
C ALA A 214 19.36 -6.62 12.24
N VAL A 215 20.00 -7.43 11.40
CA VAL A 215 19.53 -7.76 10.04
C VAL A 215 19.20 -9.25 9.99
N ASP A 216 18.00 -9.59 9.55
CA ASP A 216 17.64 -10.96 9.18
C ASP A 216 18.46 -11.38 7.95
N GLY A 217 19.27 -12.43 8.09
CA GLY A 217 20.13 -12.93 7.01
C GLY A 217 20.66 -14.33 7.30
N ILE A 218 20.26 -15.31 6.48
CA ILE A 218 20.77 -16.69 6.52
C ILE A 218 21.98 -16.80 5.60
N THR A 219 23.17 -17.11 6.14
CA THR A 219 24.26 -17.88 5.49
C THR A 219 25.36 -18.21 6.52
N ASP A 220 26.18 -19.21 6.22
CA ASP A 220 27.13 -19.84 7.15
C ASP A 220 28.44 -19.08 7.45
N ASP A 221 29.02 -19.52 8.57
CA ASP A 221 30.44 -19.76 8.84
C ASP A 221 31.46 -18.66 9.24
N LEU A 222 32.38 -19.13 10.10
CA LEU A 222 33.74 -18.64 10.39
C LEU A 222 33.97 -17.16 10.79
N ALA A 223 34.07 -16.92 12.11
CA ALA A 223 35.36 -16.60 12.74
C ALA A 223 35.27 -16.52 14.29
N GLN A 224 36.10 -17.30 14.98
CA GLN A 224 36.41 -17.14 16.42
C GLN A 224 37.91 -16.92 16.59
N ALA A 225 38.34 -15.90 17.35
CA ALA A 225 39.50 -15.93 18.27
C ALA A 225 39.84 -14.52 18.81
N TYR A 226 40.49 -14.50 19.99
CA TYR A 226 41.15 -13.34 20.64
C TYR A 226 40.23 -12.16 21.08
N ILE A 227 40.44 -11.49 22.21
CA ILE A 227 41.43 -11.63 23.29
C ILE A 227 40.75 -11.48 24.67
N ALA A 228 41.40 -11.95 25.73
CA ALA A 228 40.91 -11.94 27.11
C ALA A 228 41.38 -10.71 27.91
N ASP A 229 41.27 -10.83 29.24
CA ASP A 229 42.09 -10.15 30.25
C ASP A 229 41.74 -8.71 30.66
N ARG A 230 41.02 -8.61 31.79
CA ARG A 230 41.49 -7.83 32.94
C ARG A 230 40.82 -8.25 34.25
N SER A 231 41.62 -8.37 35.30
CA SER A 231 41.22 -8.66 36.68
C SER A 231 41.20 -7.39 37.56
N ASP A 232 41.21 -7.60 38.88
CA ASP A 232 41.43 -6.63 39.98
C ASP A 232 40.13 -5.88 40.38
N ALA A 233 39.52 -6.15 41.55
CA ALA A 233 39.97 -5.89 42.93
C ALA A 233 39.84 -4.40 43.32
N GLU A 234 39.37 -4.00 44.51
CA GLU A 234 38.88 -4.72 45.70
C GLU A 234 37.94 -3.76 46.50
N ASP A 235 37.10 -4.29 47.40
CA ASP A 235 36.71 -3.72 48.72
C ASP A 235 35.30 -4.17 49.17
N ASP A 236 35.20 -4.51 50.46
CA ASP A 236 34.03 -5.11 51.10
C ASP A 236 33.47 -4.16 52.19
N GLU A 237 32.14 -4.04 52.32
CA GLU A 237 31.55 -3.45 53.54
C GLU A 237 30.23 -4.17 53.93
N PRO A 238 30.17 -4.83 55.11
CA PRO A 238 29.06 -5.71 55.46
C PRO A 238 27.84 -4.94 56.00
N ARG A 239 26.75 -4.89 55.24
CA ARG A 239 25.45 -4.40 55.72
C ARG A 239 24.65 -5.50 56.46
N PRO A 240 23.96 -5.16 57.57
CA PRO A 240 23.28 -6.16 58.40
C PRO A 240 22.08 -6.80 57.69
N ALA A 241 21.94 -8.12 57.85
CA ALA A 241 20.91 -8.91 57.17
C ALA A 241 19.49 -8.68 57.73
N LEU A 242 18.53 -8.48 56.83
CA LEU A 242 17.09 -8.56 57.14
C LEU A 242 16.56 -9.97 56.85
N PRO A 243 15.59 -10.51 57.63
CA PRO A 243 15.09 -11.87 57.45
C PRO A 243 14.37 -12.06 56.10
N SER A 244 14.94 -12.87 55.21
CA SER A 244 14.35 -13.13 53.89
C SER A 244 13.19 -14.12 53.95
N ARG A 245 12.00 -13.69 53.48
CA ARG A 245 10.86 -14.57 53.17
C ARG A 245 11.16 -15.40 51.91
N ARG A 246 11.99 -16.45 52.01
CA ARG A 246 12.17 -17.40 50.89
C ARG A 246 10.91 -18.23 50.65
N GLY A 247 10.36 -18.14 49.44
CA GLY A 247 9.36 -19.07 48.93
C GLY A 247 9.98 -20.41 48.51
N PRO A 248 9.17 -21.45 48.19
CA PRO A 248 9.62 -22.85 48.10
C PRO A 248 10.37 -23.23 46.80
N PHE A 249 11.08 -22.31 46.16
CA PHE A 249 11.84 -22.56 44.92
C PHE A 249 13.33 -22.17 45.10
N PRO A 250 14.20 -23.10 45.57
CA PRO A 250 15.55 -22.77 46.02
C PRO A 250 16.63 -22.73 44.92
N TYR A 251 16.29 -22.95 43.64
CA TYR A 251 17.27 -23.14 42.55
C TYR A 251 17.43 -21.96 41.57
N LEU A 252 16.74 -20.85 41.79
CA LEU A 252 17.01 -19.59 41.08
C LEU A 252 17.86 -18.70 42.00
N GLY A 253 19.17 -18.68 41.75
CA GLY A 253 20.13 -17.92 42.55
C GLY A 253 19.99 -16.41 42.36
N ASP A 254 20.32 -15.65 43.41
CA ASP A 254 20.08 -14.20 43.49
C ASP A 254 20.78 -13.38 42.36
N SER A 255 21.81 -13.94 41.69
CA SER A 255 22.44 -13.41 40.46
C SER A 255 21.47 -13.20 39.28
N LEU A 256 20.32 -13.89 39.26
CA LEU A 256 19.27 -13.69 38.25
C LEU A 256 18.33 -12.51 38.53
N ALA A 257 18.45 -11.83 39.69
CA ALA A 257 17.63 -10.67 40.03
C ALA A 257 18.07 -9.38 39.32
N ASP A 258 19.40 -9.16 39.20
CA ASP A 258 19.96 -7.97 38.54
C ASP A 258 20.04 -8.11 37.02
N SER A 259 20.07 -9.35 36.50
CA SER A 259 19.90 -9.63 35.06
C SER A 259 18.43 -9.52 34.63
N ARG A 260 17.81 -8.35 34.92
CA ARG A 260 16.53 -7.95 34.31
C ARG A 260 16.63 -8.17 32.80
N PRO A 261 15.77 -9.00 32.18
CA PRO A 261 15.94 -9.40 30.80
C PRO A 261 16.01 -8.16 29.91
N LYS A 262 17.15 -7.98 29.24
CA LYS A 262 17.42 -6.82 28.39
C LYS A 262 16.48 -6.84 27.20
N GLU A 263 15.39 -6.10 27.34
CA GLU A 263 14.35 -5.86 26.34
C GLU A 263 13.54 -7.13 26.01
N PHE A 264 12.45 -7.33 26.75
CA PHE A 264 11.42 -8.33 26.43
C PHE A 264 10.96 -8.15 24.98
N ALA A 265 11.17 -9.18 24.15
CA ALA A 265 10.85 -9.13 22.73
C ALA A 265 9.38 -8.77 22.51
N GLN A 266 9.11 -7.78 21.66
CA GLN A 266 7.76 -7.27 21.46
C GLN A 266 6.93 -8.33 20.71
N PRO A 267 5.87 -8.91 21.30
CA PRO A 267 5.01 -9.85 20.59
C PRO A 267 4.44 -9.23 19.31
N MET A 268 4.42 -10.03 18.25
CA MET A 268 4.00 -9.64 16.91
C MET A 268 2.59 -10.16 16.65
N VAL A 269 1.76 -9.37 15.95
CA VAL A 269 0.43 -9.83 15.50
C VAL A 269 0.55 -10.75 14.28
N PHE A 270 1.48 -10.47 13.37
CA PHE A 270 1.69 -11.19 12.12
C PHE A 270 3.14 -11.69 12.04
N PHE A 271 3.31 -12.98 11.73
CA PHE A 271 4.61 -13.60 11.48
C PHE A 271 4.92 -13.59 9.98
N ASP A 272 4.09 -14.26 9.16
CA ASP A 272 4.20 -14.16 7.70
C ASP A 272 3.33 -13.03 7.15
N VAL A 273 3.91 -11.82 7.17
CA VAL A 273 3.29 -10.62 6.60
C VAL A 273 2.85 -10.76 5.13
N LYS A 274 3.27 -11.79 4.39
CA LYS A 274 2.73 -12.12 3.05
C LYS A 274 1.24 -12.51 3.09
N CYS A 275 0.66 -12.83 4.25
CA CYS A 275 -0.78 -12.99 4.42
C CYS A 275 -1.55 -11.75 3.92
N ILE A 276 -1.00 -10.55 4.12
CA ILE A 276 -1.55 -9.27 3.64
C ILE A 276 -1.51 -9.17 2.10
N TRP A 277 -0.47 -9.72 1.45
CA TRP A 277 -0.37 -9.76 -0.02
C TRP A 277 -1.31 -10.80 -0.63
N ARG A 278 -1.38 -12.01 -0.06
CA ARG A 278 -2.35 -13.04 -0.47
C ARG A 278 -3.78 -12.52 -0.35
N PHE A 279 -4.08 -11.84 0.75
CA PHE A 279 -5.34 -11.15 0.95
C PHE A 279 -5.55 -10.03 -0.08
N GLY A 280 -4.61 -9.10 -0.23
CA GLY A 280 -4.74 -7.95 -1.13
C GLY A 280 -4.78 -8.27 -2.63
N THR A 281 -4.42 -9.49 -3.02
CA THR A 281 -4.51 -10.01 -4.41
C THR A 281 -5.75 -10.87 -4.66
N SER A 282 -6.57 -11.10 -3.62
CA SER A 282 -7.79 -11.91 -3.67
C SER A 282 -9.05 -11.11 -4.00
N PRO A 283 -10.15 -11.74 -4.44
CA PRO A 283 -11.37 -11.04 -4.86
C PRO A 283 -12.02 -10.20 -3.75
N VAL A 284 -11.99 -10.67 -2.49
CA VAL A 284 -12.51 -9.92 -1.33
C VAL A 284 -11.82 -8.57 -1.11
N ALA A 285 -10.56 -8.43 -1.54
CA ALA A 285 -9.79 -7.19 -1.38
C ALA A 285 -9.90 -6.23 -2.58
N ARG A 286 -10.57 -6.62 -3.67
CA ARG A 286 -10.59 -5.88 -4.94
C ARG A 286 -11.13 -4.45 -4.81
N HIS A 287 -12.17 -4.28 -3.99
CA HIS A 287 -12.90 -3.01 -3.79
C HIS A 287 -12.43 -2.22 -2.55
N LEU A 288 -11.34 -2.65 -1.89
CA LEU A 288 -10.78 -1.93 -0.74
C LEU A 288 -10.16 -0.60 -1.18
N THR A 289 -10.90 0.47 -0.95
CA THR A 289 -10.49 1.86 -1.21
C THR A 289 -9.70 2.47 -0.06
N HIS A 290 -9.86 1.96 1.16
CA HIS A 290 -9.23 2.49 2.37
C HIS A 290 -8.57 1.39 3.20
N LEU A 291 -7.24 1.48 3.35
CA LEU A 291 -6.43 0.49 4.06
C LEU A 291 -5.57 1.16 5.15
N ARG A 292 -5.67 0.65 6.38
CA ARG A 292 -4.80 1.03 7.50
C ARG A 292 -4.08 -0.21 8.02
N LEU A 293 -2.76 -0.22 7.97
CA LEU A 293 -1.90 -1.32 8.42
C LEU A 293 -0.81 -0.79 9.35
N ARG A 294 -1.18 -0.57 10.61
CA ARG A 294 -0.26 -0.02 11.63
C ARG A 294 0.39 -1.16 12.43
N VAL A 295 1.49 -1.71 11.91
CA VAL A 295 2.20 -2.85 12.52
C VAL A 295 3.64 -2.43 12.87
N PRO A 296 3.93 -2.12 14.15
CA PRO A 296 5.24 -1.64 14.59
C PRO A 296 6.39 -2.54 14.15
N SER A 297 7.50 -1.92 13.74
CA SER A 297 8.78 -2.56 13.39
C SER A 297 8.77 -3.53 12.18
N ARG A 298 7.61 -3.87 11.62
CA ARG A 298 7.48 -4.74 10.42
C ARG A 298 7.53 -3.90 9.15
N ASN A 299 8.24 -4.38 8.12
CA ASN A 299 8.19 -3.77 6.78
C ASN A 299 6.96 -4.28 6.03
N ILE A 300 5.82 -3.63 6.24
CA ILE A 300 4.58 -3.92 5.50
C ILE A 300 4.70 -3.39 4.06
N THR A 301 5.44 -2.31 3.84
CA THR A 301 5.56 -1.68 2.51
C THR A 301 6.23 -2.58 1.46
N SER A 302 7.17 -3.45 1.82
CA SER A 302 7.76 -4.43 0.87
C SER A 302 6.75 -5.47 0.38
N VAL A 303 5.76 -5.81 1.20
CA VAL A 303 4.66 -6.72 0.88
C VAL A 303 3.66 -6.06 -0.07
N LEU A 304 3.35 -4.77 0.16
CA LEU A 304 2.45 -3.98 -0.69
C LEU A 304 3.01 -3.73 -2.10
N ILE A 305 4.33 -3.75 -2.29
CA ILE A 305 5.01 -3.59 -3.60
C ILE A 305 5.46 -4.91 -4.22
N LEU A 306 5.07 -6.06 -3.64
CA LEU A 306 5.47 -7.37 -4.13
C LEU A 306 4.71 -7.69 -5.42
N HIS A 307 5.21 -7.19 -6.55
CA HIS A 307 4.73 -7.60 -7.87
C HIS A 307 4.83 -9.11 -8.02
N HIS A 308 3.81 -9.72 -8.61
CA HIS A 308 3.92 -11.09 -9.10
C HIS A 308 5.01 -11.21 -10.17
N LEU A 309 5.42 -12.45 -10.42
CA LEU A 309 6.26 -12.84 -11.56
C LEU A 309 5.68 -12.30 -12.89
N PRO A 310 6.53 -12.01 -13.90
CA PRO A 310 6.08 -11.53 -15.20
C PRO A 310 5.02 -12.47 -15.80
N GLY A 311 3.82 -11.92 -16.01
CA GLY A 311 2.62 -12.65 -16.44
C GLY A 311 1.36 -12.22 -15.68
N TYR A 312 1.45 -11.96 -14.38
CA TYR A 312 0.28 -11.59 -13.56
C TYR A 312 0.22 -10.08 -13.30
N SER A 313 -0.86 -9.43 -13.78
CA SER A 313 -1.09 -7.99 -13.66
C SER A 313 -1.74 -7.53 -12.35
N ASN A 314 -1.90 -8.43 -11.36
CA ASN A 314 -2.66 -8.14 -10.14
C ASN A 314 -1.88 -7.21 -9.20
N THR A 315 -2.18 -5.91 -9.29
CA THR A 315 -1.86 -4.94 -8.25
C THR A 315 -2.56 -5.35 -6.95
N VAL A 316 -1.80 -5.43 -5.86
CA VAL A 316 -2.32 -5.68 -4.51
C VAL A 316 -3.20 -4.49 -4.12
N PHE A 317 -4.46 -4.71 -3.71
CA PHE A 317 -5.47 -3.66 -3.46
C PHE A 317 -5.63 -2.67 -4.65
N PRO A 318 -6.22 -3.10 -5.78
CA PRO A 318 -6.23 -2.29 -7.01
C PRO A 318 -7.03 -0.98 -6.88
N ALA A 319 -8.13 -0.98 -6.12
CA ALA A 319 -8.98 0.19 -5.91
C ALA A 319 -8.47 1.19 -4.85
N LEU A 320 -7.24 1.04 -4.35
CA LEU A 320 -6.79 1.73 -3.13
C LEU A 320 -6.54 3.24 -3.33
N ARG A 321 -7.30 4.07 -2.59
CA ARG A 321 -7.23 5.55 -2.59
C ARG A 321 -6.64 6.14 -1.31
N TYR A 322 -6.73 5.43 -0.18
CA TYR A 322 -6.18 5.83 1.12
C TYR A 322 -5.33 4.72 1.72
N LEU A 323 -4.08 5.02 2.05
CA LEU A 323 -3.15 4.08 2.70
C LEU A 323 -2.53 4.71 3.95
N ASP A 324 -2.66 4.02 5.08
CA ASP A 324 -2.10 4.40 6.38
C ASP A 324 -1.21 3.27 6.90
N VAL A 325 0.10 3.36 6.63
CA VAL A 325 1.14 2.42 7.08
C VAL A 325 1.95 3.00 8.24
N SER A 326 1.31 3.84 9.06
CA SER A 326 1.92 4.44 10.23
C SER A 326 2.51 3.37 11.18
N THR A 327 3.58 3.71 11.88
CA THR A 327 4.38 2.83 12.78
C THR A 327 5.15 1.69 12.10
N THR A 328 4.89 1.38 10.83
CA THR A 328 5.64 0.36 10.08
C THR A 328 7.05 0.82 9.71
N ASN A 329 7.91 -0.13 9.32
CA ASN A 329 9.24 0.18 8.80
C ASN A 329 9.15 0.54 7.30
N VAL A 330 9.38 1.80 6.96
CA VAL A 330 9.28 2.35 5.60
C VAL A 330 10.60 3.03 5.25
N ARG A 331 11.20 2.61 4.13
CA ARG A 331 12.39 3.27 3.55
C ARG A 331 11.98 4.25 2.45
N LEU A 332 12.55 5.45 2.50
CA LEU A 332 12.33 6.54 1.54
C LEU A 332 12.80 6.21 0.11
N ASP A 333 13.66 5.19 -0.03
CA ASP A 333 14.42 4.87 -1.24
C ASP A 333 13.61 4.12 -2.32
N THR A 334 14.00 2.88 -2.62
CA THR A 334 13.37 2.03 -3.63
C THR A 334 11.96 1.63 -3.23
N VAL A 335 11.68 1.49 -1.93
CA VAL A 335 10.40 0.96 -1.43
C VAL A 335 9.26 1.94 -1.66
N LEU A 336 9.36 3.17 -1.12
CA LEU A 336 8.35 4.21 -1.34
C LEU A 336 8.24 4.61 -2.82
N SER A 337 9.36 4.67 -3.54
CA SER A 337 9.37 4.94 -4.98
C SER A 337 8.56 3.89 -5.77
N THR A 338 8.64 2.61 -5.40
CA THR A 338 7.91 1.53 -6.08
C THR A 338 6.43 1.50 -5.66
N LEU A 339 6.14 1.84 -4.40
CA LEU A 339 4.77 1.97 -3.90
C LEU A 339 3.99 3.03 -4.71
N LEU A 340 4.55 4.23 -4.85
CA LEU A 340 3.92 5.33 -5.60
C LEU A 340 3.84 5.06 -7.12
N LYS A 341 4.58 4.09 -7.67
CA LYS A 341 4.44 3.61 -9.06
C LYS A 341 3.35 2.55 -9.24
N SER A 342 3.05 1.81 -8.17
CA SER A 342 2.12 0.67 -8.18
C SER A 342 0.69 1.10 -7.82
N TYR A 343 0.55 1.96 -6.81
CA TYR A 343 -0.73 2.42 -6.29
C TYR A 343 -1.16 3.72 -6.97
N THR A 344 -1.82 3.58 -8.12
CA THR A 344 -1.97 4.70 -9.07
C THR A 344 -3.27 5.48 -8.89
N LEU A 345 -4.18 4.98 -8.06
CA LEU A 345 -5.37 5.69 -7.57
C LEU A 345 -5.16 6.26 -6.15
N LEU A 346 -3.93 6.20 -5.62
CA LEU A 346 -3.62 6.61 -4.25
C LEU A 346 -3.63 8.13 -4.11
N GLU A 347 -4.63 8.63 -3.38
CA GLU A 347 -4.84 10.06 -3.12
C GLU A 347 -4.27 10.48 -1.75
N HIS A 348 -4.27 9.57 -0.77
CA HIS A 348 -3.91 9.88 0.61
C HIS A 348 -2.93 8.86 1.19
N LEU A 349 -1.75 9.31 1.63
CA LEU A 349 -0.73 8.47 2.23
C LEU A 349 -0.33 8.95 3.64
N VAL A 350 -0.47 8.08 4.65
CA VAL A 350 -0.11 8.36 6.05
C VAL A 350 1.04 7.46 6.50
N LEU A 351 2.11 8.11 6.98
CA LEU A 351 3.42 7.56 7.34
C LEU A 351 3.82 7.96 8.77
N ASP A 352 2.87 8.19 9.68
CA ASP A 352 3.14 8.62 11.06
C ASP A 352 4.09 7.66 11.75
N ARG A 353 5.09 8.19 12.47
CA ARG A 353 6.05 7.39 13.27
C ARG A 353 6.78 6.29 12.50
N THR A 354 6.81 6.35 11.16
CA THR A 354 7.72 5.53 10.33
C THR A 354 9.15 6.03 10.49
N ASN A 355 10.13 5.19 10.18
CA ASN A 355 11.56 5.53 10.21
C ASN A 355 12.06 6.35 8.99
N LEU A 356 11.14 6.96 8.24
CA LEU A 356 11.40 7.60 6.93
C LEU A 356 12.53 8.66 6.96
N PHE A 357 12.62 9.43 8.06
CA PHE A 357 13.61 10.49 8.27
C PHE A 357 14.77 10.09 9.19
N ALA A 358 14.75 8.85 9.71
CA ALA A 358 15.58 8.40 10.83
C ALA A 358 15.56 9.37 12.03
N PHE A 359 16.55 9.30 12.92
CA PHE A 359 16.80 10.30 13.97
C PHE A 359 17.40 11.63 13.41
N GLY A 360 17.57 11.73 12.09
CA GLY A 360 18.25 12.85 11.42
C GLY A 360 17.32 13.98 10.98
N ALA A 361 16.01 13.87 11.23
CA ALA A 361 15.01 14.86 10.82
C ALA A 361 15.32 16.26 11.38
N GLY A 362 15.86 16.31 12.61
CA GLY A 362 16.29 17.53 13.29
C GLY A 362 17.33 18.37 12.53
N GLU A 363 18.09 17.79 11.59
CA GLU A 363 19.03 18.51 10.74
C GLU A 363 18.57 18.50 9.27
N LYS A 364 18.40 17.30 8.70
CA LYS A 364 18.17 17.09 7.25
C LYS A 364 16.70 17.09 6.83
N GLY A 365 15.76 17.36 7.74
CA GLY A 365 14.32 17.32 7.45
C GLY A 365 13.90 18.19 6.26
N SER A 366 14.54 19.35 6.05
CA SER A 366 14.30 20.22 4.88
C SER A 366 14.66 19.51 3.56
N GLU A 367 15.88 18.99 3.46
CA GLU A 367 16.37 18.24 2.28
C GLU A 367 15.48 17.02 2.00
N LEU A 368 15.18 16.24 3.05
CA LEU A 368 14.40 15.01 2.95
C LEU A 368 12.92 15.28 2.59
N CYS A 369 12.35 16.41 2.99
CA CYS A 369 11.00 16.82 2.57
C CYS A 369 10.98 17.27 1.10
N LYS A 370 12.03 17.96 0.63
CA LYS A 370 12.20 18.29 -0.79
C LYS A 370 12.36 17.05 -1.66
N ASP A 371 13.20 16.10 -1.23
CA ASP A 371 13.37 14.82 -1.90
C ASP A 371 12.06 14.01 -1.91
N LEU A 372 11.28 14.04 -0.82
CA LEU A 372 9.96 13.39 -0.75
C LEU A 372 8.95 14.01 -1.72
N GLY A 373 8.90 15.35 -1.84
CA GLY A 373 8.04 16.03 -2.82
C GLY A 373 8.42 15.69 -4.26
N SER A 374 9.71 15.75 -4.56
CA SER A 374 10.29 15.34 -5.85
C SER A 374 9.98 13.86 -6.18
N LEU A 375 10.13 12.97 -5.20
CA LEU A 375 9.88 11.53 -5.34
C LEU A 375 8.43 11.21 -5.71
N CYS A 376 7.45 11.93 -5.14
CA CYS A 376 6.03 11.70 -5.40
C CYS A 376 5.67 11.94 -6.87
N VAL A 377 6.24 12.96 -7.51
CA VAL A 377 6.01 13.27 -8.93
C VAL A 377 6.89 12.39 -9.83
N ALA A 378 8.16 12.15 -9.46
CA ALA A 378 9.08 11.30 -10.21
C ALA A 378 8.65 9.82 -10.31
N ALA A 379 7.73 9.37 -9.43
CA ALA A 379 7.04 8.10 -9.57
C ALA A 379 6.25 8.01 -10.90
N GLY A 380 5.49 9.05 -11.26
CA GLY A 380 4.77 9.14 -12.53
C GLY A 380 5.71 9.08 -13.73
N LEU A 381 6.75 9.92 -13.75
CA LEU A 381 7.78 9.92 -14.79
C LEU A 381 8.44 8.54 -14.98
N SER A 382 8.66 7.81 -13.88
CA SER A 382 9.17 6.44 -13.91
C SER A 382 8.17 5.45 -14.51
N ARG A 383 6.88 5.53 -14.14
CA ARG A 383 5.81 4.66 -14.63
C ARG A 383 5.59 4.81 -16.13
N GLY A 384 5.62 6.04 -16.67
CA GLY A 384 5.56 6.30 -18.11
C GLY A 384 6.72 5.66 -18.86
N LYS A 385 7.96 5.91 -18.41
CA LYS A 385 9.19 5.35 -19.01
C LYS A 385 9.24 3.82 -18.96
N GLU A 386 8.73 3.19 -17.90
CA GLU A 386 8.67 1.73 -17.81
C GLU A 386 7.57 1.14 -18.69
N ARG A 387 6.44 1.84 -18.87
CA ARG A 387 5.38 1.42 -19.78
C ARG A 387 5.82 1.50 -21.25
N GLU A 388 6.51 2.57 -21.64
CA GLU A 388 7.15 2.71 -22.96
C GLU A 388 8.13 1.56 -23.24
N ARG A 389 8.97 1.18 -22.26
CA ARG A 389 9.87 0.01 -22.36
C ARG A 389 9.11 -1.30 -22.51
N ARG A 390 8.06 -1.55 -21.71
CA ARG A 390 7.26 -2.78 -21.80
C ARG A 390 6.60 -2.94 -23.17
N ILE A 391 6.07 -1.86 -23.74
CA ILE A 391 5.49 -1.84 -25.09
C ILE A 391 6.57 -2.11 -26.15
N ALA A 392 7.74 -1.46 -26.05
CA ALA A 392 8.84 -1.68 -26.99
C ALA A 392 9.43 -3.11 -26.93
N LEU A 393 9.49 -3.71 -25.74
CA LEU A 393 9.91 -5.11 -25.55
C LEU A 393 8.91 -6.09 -26.14
N TRP A 394 7.61 -5.87 -25.90
CA TRP A 394 6.53 -6.69 -26.47
C TRP A 394 6.50 -6.62 -28.00
N ASP A 395 6.64 -5.43 -28.61
CA ASP A 395 6.74 -5.30 -30.07
C ASP A 395 7.97 -6.02 -30.64
N ALA A 396 9.11 -5.98 -29.94
CA ALA A 396 10.29 -6.74 -30.34
C ALA A 396 10.08 -8.26 -30.24
N THR A 397 9.43 -8.74 -29.18
CA THR A 397 9.06 -10.16 -29.02
C THR A 397 8.05 -10.61 -30.07
N GLU A 398 7.04 -9.80 -30.38
CA GLU A 398 6.03 -10.12 -31.39
C GLU A 398 6.62 -10.12 -32.81
N ARG A 399 7.51 -9.17 -33.14
CA ARG A 399 8.27 -9.22 -34.40
C ARG A 399 9.23 -10.41 -34.48
N ALA A 400 9.81 -10.84 -33.35
CA ALA A 400 10.60 -12.07 -33.31
C ALA A 400 9.72 -13.31 -33.57
N ARG A 401 8.53 -13.37 -32.95
CA ARG A 401 7.54 -14.45 -33.14
C ARG A 401 7.08 -14.55 -34.59
N ILE A 402 6.76 -13.42 -35.23
CA ILE A 402 6.37 -13.34 -36.64
C ILE A 402 7.52 -13.80 -37.54
N ALA A 403 8.72 -13.23 -37.38
CA ALA A 403 9.89 -13.61 -38.20
C ALA A 403 10.31 -15.08 -38.02
N GLN A 404 10.09 -15.67 -36.83
CA GLN A 404 10.28 -17.10 -36.61
C GLN A 404 9.21 -17.94 -37.30
N ALA A 405 7.93 -17.54 -37.25
CA ALA A 405 6.85 -18.22 -37.96
C ALA A 405 7.03 -18.18 -39.49
N GLU A 406 7.49 -17.04 -40.04
CA GLU A 406 7.82 -16.89 -41.46
C GLU A 406 8.97 -17.81 -41.90
N ARG A 407 10.00 -18.00 -41.05
CA ARG A 407 11.10 -18.94 -41.30
C ARG A 407 10.69 -20.42 -41.16
N ILE A 408 9.65 -20.71 -40.38
CA ILE A 408 9.16 -22.08 -40.14
C ILE A 408 8.19 -22.53 -41.24
N ARG A 409 7.46 -21.61 -41.90
CA ARG A 409 6.66 -21.94 -43.09
C ARG A 409 7.56 -22.61 -44.15
N PRO A 410 7.37 -23.90 -44.45
CA PRO A 410 8.21 -24.59 -45.42
C PRO A 410 8.07 -23.93 -46.79
N HIS A 411 9.09 -24.06 -47.62
CA HIS A 411 9.03 -23.58 -49.00
C HIS A 411 8.22 -24.57 -49.86
N GLU A 412 6.91 -24.64 -49.60
CA GLU A 412 5.92 -25.33 -50.43
C GLU A 412 5.80 -24.61 -51.79
N GLN A 413 6.83 -24.77 -52.62
CA GLN A 413 6.75 -24.40 -54.02
C GLN A 413 5.71 -25.31 -54.69
N PRO A 414 4.75 -24.76 -55.46
CA PRO A 414 3.81 -25.57 -56.21
C PRO A 414 4.57 -26.31 -57.30
N ASN A 415 4.83 -27.60 -57.09
CA ASN A 415 5.56 -28.47 -58.01
C ASN A 415 4.65 -28.88 -59.19
N GLY A 416 4.16 -27.87 -59.93
CA GLY A 416 3.12 -27.94 -60.95
C GLY A 416 3.66 -28.23 -62.36
N SER A 417 4.69 -29.07 -62.48
CA SER A 417 5.23 -29.49 -63.78
C SER A 417 4.45 -30.69 -64.33
N THR A 418 3.30 -30.44 -64.93
CA THR A 418 2.53 -31.45 -65.65
C THR A 418 3.27 -31.87 -66.93
N GLN A 419 3.80 -33.09 -66.96
CA GLN A 419 4.24 -33.76 -68.19
C GLN A 419 3.89 -35.27 -68.15
N GLN A 420 3.87 -35.89 -69.33
CA GLN A 420 3.13 -37.12 -69.62
C GLN A 420 3.98 -38.41 -69.48
N SER A 421 3.34 -39.55 -69.82
CA SER A 421 3.87 -40.94 -69.87
C SER A 421 3.97 -41.67 -68.53
N SER A 422 3.82 -43.00 -68.42
CA SER A 422 2.98 -44.02 -69.12
C SER A 422 3.25 -45.38 -68.45
N GLU A 423 2.24 -46.25 -68.32
CA GLU A 423 2.28 -47.73 -68.23
C GLU A 423 3.53 -48.42 -67.59
N THR A 424 3.42 -49.20 -66.51
CA THR A 424 2.75 -50.53 -66.48
C THR A 424 2.60 -51.07 -65.03
N PRO A 425 1.79 -52.12 -64.79
CA PRO A 425 1.46 -52.58 -63.43
C PRO A 425 2.23 -53.82 -62.94
N GLY A 426 2.40 -53.89 -61.62
CA GLY A 426 2.74 -55.08 -60.82
C GLY A 426 3.36 -54.68 -59.48
N SER A 427 3.19 -55.34 -58.35
CA SER A 427 2.37 -56.46 -57.88
C SER A 427 2.91 -56.81 -56.48
N SER A 428 2.05 -57.27 -55.56
CA SER A 428 2.45 -58.07 -54.37
C SER A 428 3.19 -57.40 -53.19
N GLN A 429 2.39 -57.04 -52.18
CA GLN A 429 2.42 -57.58 -50.80
C GLN A 429 3.65 -57.43 -49.86
N ASN A 430 3.32 -57.49 -48.56
CA ASN A 430 4.16 -57.62 -47.37
C ASN A 430 4.87 -56.35 -46.86
N ALA A 431 5.17 -56.18 -45.57
CA ALA A 431 4.49 -56.47 -44.29
C ALA A 431 5.49 -56.20 -43.15
N ALA A 432 5.01 -55.85 -41.94
CA ALA A 432 5.81 -55.71 -40.70
C ALA A 432 6.92 -54.63 -40.72
N ALA A 433 7.53 -54.23 -39.60
CA ALA A 433 7.02 -54.00 -38.23
C ALA A 433 8.07 -53.19 -37.42
N SER A 434 7.64 -52.50 -36.35
CA SER A 434 8.49 -51.65 -35.46
C SER A 434 9.13 -50.44 -36.17
N SER A 435 9.66 -49.38 -35.53
CA SER A 435 9.81 -48.93 -34.13
C SER A 435 9.95 -47.37 -34.16
N THR A 436 10.00 -46.54 -33.10
CA THR A 436 9.99 -46.60 -31.62
C THR A 436 9.42 -45.26 -31.11
N PRO A 437 8.63 -45.19 -30.02
CA PRO A 437 8.18 -43.90 -29.45
C PRO A 437 9.31 -43.21 -28.67
N GLY A 438 10.13 -42.39 -29.35
CA GLY A 438 11.33 -41.76 -28.79
C GLY A 438 11.32 -40.23 -28.79
N SER A 439 11.53 -39.63 -27.61
CA SER A 439 11.99 -38.24 -27.40
C SER A 439 11.12 -37.09 -27.93
N ALA A 440 9.96 -36.87 -27.31
CA ALA A 440 9.22 -35.60 -27.40
C ALA A 440 9.59 -34.61 -26.25
N LEU A 441 10.90 -34.31 -26.10
CA LEU A 441 11.42 -33.32 -25.12
C LEU A 441 12.47 -32.38 -25.76
N SER A 442 12.14 -31.83 -26.92
CA SER A 442 12.90 -30.73 -27.52
C SER A 442 12.69 -29.45 -26.70
N GLN A 443 13.72 -29.07 -25.93
CA GLN A 443 13.69 -27.93 -25.00
C GLN A 443 13.14 -26.64 -25.63
N GLU A 444 12.12 -26.04 -25.01
CA GLU A 444 11.77 -24.63 -25.22
C GLU A 444 12.87 -23.74 -24.67
N ARG A 445 13.92 -23.53 -25.46
CA ARG A 445 14.93 -22.50 -25.18
C ARG A 445 14.36 -21.13 -25.56
N LEU A 446 13.57 -20.57 -24.63
CA LEU A 446 13.25 -19.15 -24.63
C LEU A 446 14.54 -18.34 -24.86
N PRO A 447 14.60 -17.48 -25.90
CA PRO A 447 15.79 -16.69 -26.15
C PRO A 447 15.93 -15.65 -25.04
N GLU A 448 16.97 -15.77 -24.21
CA GLU A 448 17.26 -14.81 -23.14
C GLU A 448 17.76 -13.48 -23.74
N VAL A 449 16.80 -12.61 -24.13
CA VAL A 449 17.07 -11.35 -24.83
C VAL A 449 17.96 -10.46 -23.96
N SER A 450 19.23 -10.37 -24.37
CA SER A 450 20.27 -9.72 -23.59
C SER A 450 20.01 -8.23 -23.40
N ARG A 451 20.15 -7.77 -22.15
CA ARG A 451 19.90 -6.37 -21.74
C ARG A 451 20.74 -5.40 -22.59
N PRO A 452 20.15 -4.35 -23.21
CA PRO A 452 20.93 -3.36 -23.95
C PRO A 452 21.88 -2.60 -23.03
N ARG A 453 23.18 -2.61 -23.35
CA ARG A 453 24.19 -1.82 -22.60
C ARG A 453 23.89 -0.33 -22.74
N ARG A 454 23.92 0.39 -21.60
CA ARG A 454 23.80 1.86 -21.56
C ARG A 454 24.87 2.53 -22.43
N GLY A 455 24.44 3.26 -23.46
CA GLY A 455 25.28 4.08 -24.32
C GLY A 455 24.76 5.52 -24.44
N ASN A 456 24.94 6.31 -23.39
CA ASN A 456 25.06 7.78 -23.43
C ASN A 456 25.32 8.29 -21.99
N ARG A 457 26.45 8.97 -21.78
CA ARG A 457 26.72 9.76 -20.56
C ARG A 457 26.47 11.22 -20.89
N SER A 458 25.58 11.88 -20.14
CA SER A 458 25.51 13.35 -20.15
C SER A 458 26.82 13.96 -19.66
N VAL A 459 27.13 15.16 -20.14
CA VAL A 459 28.31 15.95 -19.73
C VAL A 459 28.15 16.46 -18.29
N ALA A 460 29.27 16.86 -17.67
CA ALA A 460 29.38 17.55 -16.37
C ALA A 460 29.27 16.71 -15.07
N GLN A 461 30.30 15.89 -14.79
CA GLN A 461 30.86 15.69 -13.43
C GLN A 461 32.36 15.36 -13.53
N PRO A 462 33.28 16.15 -12.95
CA PRO A 462 34.73 15.94 -13.08
C PRO A 462 35.32 15.10 -11.93
N THR A 463 35.23 13.77 -12.01
CA THR A 463 35.95 12.89 -11.08
C THR A 463 37.43 12.78 -11.48
N PHE A 464 38.31 13.53 -10.81
CA PHE A 464 39.75 13.33 -10.90
C PHE A 464 40.12 11.92 -10.41
N SER A 465 40.79 11.15 -11.26
CA SER A 465 41.51 9.93 -10.86
C SER A 465 42.92 10.03 -11.43
N ILE A 466 43.91 9.95 -10.54
CA ILE A 466 45.33 10.16 -10.86
C ILE A 466 46.05 8.83 -10.78
N ARG A 467 46.79 8.52 -11.87
CA ARG A 467 47.71 7.37 -12.04
C ARG A 467 47.02 5.99 -12.12
N ASP A 468 47.54 5.01 -12.88
CA ASP A 468 48.75 4.96 -13.72
C ASP A 468 48.50 4.43 -15.14
N ARG A 469 49.43 4.70 -16.06
CA ARG A 469 49.41 4.23 -17.46
C ARG A 469 50.64 3.38 -17.81
N PRO A 470 50.50 2.07 -18.07
CA PRO A 470 51.48 1.34 -18.86
C PRO A 470 51.28 1.61 -20.37
N ARG A 471 52.37 1.87 -21.09
CA ARG A 471 52.40 1.94 -22.57
C ARG A 471 52.46 0.52 -23.16
N ARG A 472 51.57 0.19 -24.12
CA ARG A 472 51.88 -0.43 -25.44
C ARG A 472 50.61 -0.93 -26.15
N GLY A 473 50.74 -1.21 -27.45
CA GLY A 473 49.84 -2.09 -28.19
C GLY A 473 48.82 -1.39 -29.09
N ALA A 474 49.22 -1.06 -30.33
CA ALA A 474 48.26 -1.06 -31.43
C ALA A 474 48.05 -2.53 -31.83
N GLY A 475 46.83 -3.05 -31.63
CA GLY A 475 46.50 -4.46 -31.86
C GLY A 475 45.00 -4.68 -31.92
N SER A 476 44.56 -5.57 -32.81
CA SER A 476 43.14 -5.85 -33.04
C SER A 476 42.53 -6.65 -31.87
N THR A 477 41.35 -6.23 -31.41
CA THR A 477 40.53 -6.97 -30.43
C THR A 477 39.05 -6.99 -30.82
N ALA A 478 38.77 -7.41 -32.06
CA ALA A 478 37.43 -7.82 -32.47
C ALA A 478 37.11 -9.24 -31.96
N ALA A 479 36.67 -9.39 -30.71
CA ALA A 479 36.21 -10.64 -30.14
C ALA A 479 35.22 -10.44 -28.96
N ALA A 480 34.44 -11.49 -28.66
CA ALA A 480 33.65 -11.67 -27.43
C ALA A 480 32.51 -10.65 -27.12
N THR A 481 31.45 -10.67 -27.94
CA THR A 481 30.12 -11.18 -27.52
C THR A 481 29.22 -11.30 -28.75
N GLY A 482 29.34 -12.43 -29.47
CA GLY A 482 28.55 -12.72 -30.67
C GLY A 482 27.45 -13.73 -30.40
N LEU A 483 26.30 -13.29 -29.88
CA LEU A 483 25.04 -13.85 -30.32
C LEU A 483 24.63 -13.03 -31.55
N SER A 484 24.33 -13.70 -32.66
CA SER A 484 23.94 -13.02 -33.89
C SER A 484 22.78 -12.08 -33.62
N ALA A 485 22.91 -10.83 -34.02
CA ALA A 485 21.74 -9.96 -34.16
C ALA A 485 20.84 -10.62 -35.20
N VAL A 486 19.77 -11.28 -34.74
CA VAL A 486 18.73 -11.79 -35.62
C VAL A 486 18.21 -10.59 -36.40
N ASP A 487 18.20 -10.68 -37.73
CA ASP A 487 17.61 -9.65 -38.60
C ASP A 487 16.10 -9.56 -38.34
N LEU A 488 15.76 -8.79 -37.30
CA LEU A 488 14.40 -8.49 -36.91
C LEU A 488 13.81 -7.54 -37.96
N PRO A 489 12.60 -7.82 -38.48
CA PRO A 489 11.96 -6.93 -39.44
C PRO A 489 11.81 -5.53 -38.87
N SER A 490 11.91 -4.52 -39.74
CA SER A 490 11.81 -3.11 -39.39
C SER A 490 10.55 -2.83 -38.59
N THR A 491 10.65 -2.02 -37.54
CA THR A 491 9.50 -1.56 -36.73
C THR A 491 8.49 -0.82 -37.59
N GLU A 492 7.41 -1.49 -37.99
CA GLU A 492 6.27 -0.83 -38.64
C GLU A 492 5.44 0.00 -37.65
N ARG A 493 5.67 -0.22 -36.35
CA ARG A 493 4.97 0.40 -35.22
C ARG A 493 5.91 1.35 -34.45
N ALA A 494 5.39 2.47 -33.98
CA ALA A 494 6.04 3.33 -33.02
C ALA A 494 5.03 3.87 -32.01
N TYR A 495 5.18 3.43 -30.76
CA TYR A 495 4.24 3.72 -29.68
C TYR A 495 4.92 4.59 -28.61
N PHE A 496 4.29 5.71 -28.28
CA PHE A 496 4.77 6.70 -27.32
C PHE A 496 3.82 6.73 -26.11
N VAL A 497 4.34 6.95 -24.90
CA VAL A 497 3.54 6.97 -23.67
C VAL A 497 3.83 8.24 -22.87
N LEU A 498 2.80 9.06 -22.66
CA LEU A 498 2.86 10.20 -21.76
C LEU A 498 2.87 9.71 -20.29
N PRO A 499 3.74 10.26 -19.42
CA PRO A 499 3.82 9.84 -18.02
C PRO A 499 2.63 10.39 -17.22
N PRO A 500 2.02 9.62 -16.30
CA PRO A 500 0.86 10.09 -15.56
C PRO A 500 1.23 11.20 -14.57
N LEU A 501 0.33 12.15 -14.41
CA LEU A 501 0.35 13.11 -13.31
C LEU A 501 0.19 12.39 -11.95
N PRO A 502 0.76 12.93 -10.87
CA PRO A 502 0.58 12.37 -9.53
C PRO A 502 -0.88 12.52 -9.07
N CYS A 503 -1.49 11.42 -8.62
CA CYS A 503 -2.85 11.44 -8.05
C CYS A 503 -2.88 11.71 -6.54
N LEU A 504 -1.71 11.81 -5.90
CA LEU A 504 -1.55 11.98 -4.45
C LEU A 504 -1.92 13.41 -4.02
N LYS A 505 -3.12 13.57 -3.47
CA LYS A 505 -3.67 14.82 -2.92
C LYS A 505 -3.08 15.18 -1.56
N THR A 506 -2.68 14.20 -0.75
CA THR A 506 -2.12 14.48 0.59
C THR A 506 -1.05 13.47 1.00
N ILE A 507 0.01 13.95 1.64
CA ILE A 507 0.97 13.11 2.37
C ILE A 507 1.03 13.53 3.84
N SER A 508 1.17 12.57 4.74
CA SER A 508 1.05 12.80 6.19
C SER A 508 2.18 12.08 6.94
N ILE A 509 3.02 12.84 7.64
CA ILE A 509 4.31 12.39 8.22
C ILE A 509 4.43 12.72 9.71
N GLY A 510 3.41 12.33 10.50
CA GLY A 510 3.35 12.58 11.94
C GLY A 510 4.37 11.78 12.76
N GLY A 511 5.62 12.24 12.78
CA GLY A 511 6.74 11.61 13.49
C GLY A 511 7.37 12.55 14.52
N GLU A 512 8.63 12.90 14.30
CA GLU A 512 9.43 13.75 15.19
C GLU A 512 9.01 15.24 15.14
N ALA A 513 8.23 15.64 14.14
CA ALA A 513 7.78 17.03 13.93
C ALA A 513 7.04 17.67 15.13
N HIS A 514 6.47 16.89 16.04
CA HIS A 514 5.87 17.42 17.28
C HIS A 514 6.87 18.01 18.27
N ALA A 515 8.15 17.66 18.15
CA ALA A 515 9.25 18.23 18.94
C ALA A 515 9.95 19.41 18.22
N ILE A 516 9.44 19.81 17.05
CA ILE A 516 10.06 20.79 16.15
C ILE A 516 9.20 22.06 16.13
N GLY A 517 9.85 23.22 16.23
CA GLY A 517 9.16 24.52 16.24
C GLY A 517 8.40 24.80 14.93
N PRO A 518 7.27 25.51 14.98
CA PRO A 518 6.37 25.67 13.83
C PRO A 518 7.06 26.29 12.61
N SER A 519 7.96 27.26 12.81
CA SER A 519 8.73 27.87 11.71
C SER A 519 9.60 26.89 10.92
N ARG A 520 10.04 25.78 11.53
CA ARG A 520 10.75 24.71 10.83
C ARG A 520 9.80 23.73 10.14
N VAL A 521 8.58 23.57 10.65
CA VAL A 521 7.51 22.82 10.00
C VAL A 521 7.03 23.54 8.74
N ASP A 522 6.81 24.86 8.80
CA ASP A 522 6.45 25.67 7.63
C ASP A 522 7.56 25.66 6.56
N GLU A 523 8.83 25.59 6.96
CA GLU A 523 9.97 25.42 6.04
C GLU A 523 10.01 24.01 5.42
N TRP A 524 9.71 22.94 6.17
CA TRP A 524 9.61 21.58 5.61
C TRP A 524 8.46 21.49 4.59
N GLU A 525 7.30 22.05 4.91
CA GLU A 525 6.14 22.07 4.02
C GLU A 525 6.46 22.87 2.75
N ARG A 526 7.12 24.03 2.86
CA ARG A 526 7.63 24.82 1.71
C ARG A 526 8.62 24.04 0.84
N GLN A 527 9.58 23.35 1.45
CA GLN A 527 10.62 22.60 0.73
C GLN A 527 10.05 21.38 0.02
N PHE A 528 9.04 20.72 0.60
CA PHE A 528 8.25 19.70 -0.09
C PHE A 528 7.56 20.26 -1.35
N GLN A 529 6.88 21.41 -1.27
CA GLN A 529 6.27 22.04 -2.45
C GLN A 529 7.32 22.44 -3.51
N ALA A 530 8.49 22.94 -3.08
CA ALA A 530 9.59 23.27 -4.00
C ALA A 530 10.17 22.03 -4.71
N GLY A 531 10.24 20.89 -4.01
CA GLY A 531 10.64 19.61 -4.60
C GLY A 531 9.59 19.04 -5.55
N TRP A 532 8.31 19.16 -5.18
CA TRP A 532 7.16 18.79 -6.01
C TRP A 532 7.13 19.59 -7.33
N ALA A 533 7.19 20.93 -7.25
CA ALA A 533 7.22 21.82 -8.41
C ALA A 533 8.38 21.51 -9.37
N GLN A 534 9.61 21.41 -8.84
CA GLN A 534 10.80 21.05 -9.64
C GLN A 534 10.68 19.67 -10.31
N SER A 535 9.89 18.75 -9.76
CA SER A 535 9.66 17.46 -10.43
C SER A 535 8.41 17.43 -11.32
N LEU A 536 7.51 18.41 -11.23
CA LEU A 536 6.45 18.66 -12.22
C LEU A 536 7.01 19.30 -13.49
N GLU A 537 7.92 20.28 -13.35
CA GLU A 537 8.71 20.87 -14.44
C GLU A 537 9.33 19.77 -15.33
N ARG A 538 10.14 18.89 -14.72
CA ARG A 538 10.77 17.73 -15.38
C ARG A 538 9.78 16.68 -15.92
N LEU A 539 8.54 16.65 -15.43
CA LEU A 539 7.48 15.76 -15.92
C LEU A 539 6.86 16.35 -17.19
N SER A 540 6.63 17.67 -17.22
CA SER A 540 6.16 18.43 -18.37
C SER A 540 7.18 18.43 -19.50
N ASP A 541 8.46 18.74 -19.21
CA ASP A 541 9.58 18.63 -20.17
C ASP A 541 9.56 17.29 -20.92
N TRP A 542 9.29 16.20 -20.19
CA TRP A 542 9.25 14.85 -20.74
C TRP A 542 7.98 14.58 -21.54
N ALA A 543 6.83 15.14 -21.14
CA ALA A 543 5.58 15.08 -21.90
C ALA A 543 5.72 15.83 -23.24
N GLU A 544 6.29 17.05 -23.23
CA GLU A 544 6.59 17.82 -24.44
C GLU A 544 7.59 17.10 -25.36
N TYR A 545 8.70 16.61 -24.81
CA TYR A 545 9.68 15.82 -25.57
C TYR A 545 9.06 14.55 -26.19
N THR A 546 8.10 13.93 -25.50
CA THR A 546 7.36 12.77 -26.01
C THR A 546 6.37 13.16 -27.10
N ALA A 547 5.68 14.30 -26.96
CA ALA A 547 4.82 14.89 -27.99
C ALA A 547 5.61 15.22 -29.27
N GLU A 548 6.78 15.87 -29.15
CA GLU A 548 7.65 16.12 -30.29
C GLU A 548 8.11 14.85 -31.00
N ARG A 549 8.49 13.81 -30.23
CA ARG A 549 8.89 12.51 -30.80
C ARG A 549 7.74 11.87 -31.59
N TYR A 550 6.53 11.93 -31.04
CA TYR A 550 5.30 11.46 -31.70
C TYR A 550 5.01 12.24 -32.99
N GLU A 551 4.95 13.56 -32.95
CA GLU A 551 4.71 14.41 -34.13
C GLU A 551 5.77 14.19 -35.22
N ARG A 552 7.04 14.12 -34.83
CA ARG A 552 8.19 13.91 -35.74
C ARG A 552 8.21 12.49 -36.34
N ALA A 553 7.59 11.51 -35.68
CA ALA A 553 7.36 10.17 -36.23
C ALA A 553 6.14 10.16 -37.16
N LYS A 554 5.03 10.80 -36.75
CA LYS A 554 3.78 10.89 -37.51
C LYS A 554 3.98 11.57 -38.87
N ARG A 555 4.61 12.75 -38.89
CA ARG A 555 4.96 13.46 -40.14
C ARG A 555 5.83 12.61 -41.07
N LYS A 556 6.80 11.85 -40.54
CA LYS A 556 7.63 10.93 -41.34
C LYS A 556 6.84 9.75 -41.92
N ALA A 557 5.82 9.27 -41.23
CA ALA A 557 4.92 8.23 -41.72
C ALA A 557 4.01 8.77 -42.84
N GLU A 558 3.50 9.98 -42.69
CA GLU A 558 2.68 10.70 -43.67
C GLU A 558 3.50 11.06 -44.93
N ASP A 559 4.70 11.64 -44.77
CA ASP A 559 5.69 11.91 -45.82
C ASP A 559 6.06 10.65 -46.64
N TRP A 560 6.03 9.48 -46.01
CA TRP A 560 6.35 8.21 -46.68
C TRP A 560 5.15 7.66 -47.44
N LYS A 561 3.95 7.68 -46.85
CA LYS A 561 2.71 7.26 -47.51
C LYS A 561 2.47 8.08 -48.78
N GLY A 562 2.51 9.41 -48.70
CA GLY A 562 2.33 10.30 -49.86
C GLY A 562 3.37 10.11 -50.98
N LYS A 563 4.59 9.65 -50.68
CA LYS A 563 5.62 9.32 -51.69
C LYS A 563 5.40 7.95 -52.34
N ASN A 564 4.70 7.04 -51.66
CA ASN A 564 4.48 5.67 -52.09
C ASN A 564 3.15 5.51 -52.83
N ASP A 565 2.13 6.28 -52.45
CA ASP A 565 0.83 6.36 -53.14
C ASP A 565 0.92 7.16 -54.46
N GLY A 566 1.94 8.02 -54.58
CA GLY A 566 2.27 8.81 -55.77
C GLY A 566 2.82 7.99 -56.94
N THR A 567 2.07 7.00 -57.41
CA THR A 567 2.42 6.06 -58.50
C THR A 567 2.42 6.71 -59.90
N THR A 568 2.98 7.91 -60.04
CA THR A 568 3.20 8.56 -61.32
C THR A 568 4.39 7.89 -62.00
N SER A 569 4.11 7.00 -62.96
CA SER A 569 5.10 6.18 -63.67
C SER A 569 5.98 6.99 -64.65
N GLN A 570 6.84 7.86 -64.12
CA GLN A 570 7.91 8.54 -64.87
C GLN A 570 9.04 7.55 -65.18
N PRO A 571 9.37 7.25 -66.45
CA PRO A 571 10.38 6.27 -66.82
C PRO A 571 11.80 6.83 -66.62
N PHE A 572 12.30 6.79 -65.38
CA PHE A 572 13.54 7.47 -65.00
C PHE A 572 14.81 6.72 -65.43
N THR A 573 15.24 6.95 -66.67
CA THR A 573 16.45 6.38 -67.26
C THR A 573 17.73 7.09 -66.79
N GLN A 574 18.40 6.60 -65.75
CA GLN A 574 19.80 7.00 -65.49
C GLN A 574 20.66 5.97 -64.75
N LYS A 575 21.97 5.99 -65.04
CA LYS A 575 22.96 5.01 -64.55
C LYS A 575 23.61 5.46 -63.24
N GLY A 576 23.91 4.50 -62.37
CA GLY A 576 25.29 4.41 -61.85
C GLY A 576 25.60 4.91 -60.44
N LYS A 577 24.66 4.96 -59.50
CA LYS A 577 24.97 4.95 -58.04
C LYS A 577 24.06 3.95 -57.33
N LYS A 578 24.61 3.10 -56.46
CA LYS A 578 23.81 2.22 -55.60
C LYS A 578 22.98 3.10 -54.65
N PRO A 579 21.65 2.94 -54.57
CA PRO A 579 20.84 3.75 -53.66
C PRO A 579 21.23 3.43 -52.21
N VAL A 580 21.37 4.47 -51.39
CA VAL A 580 21.40 4.31 -49.94
C VAL A 580 20.03 3.78 -49.52
N THR A 581 19.98 2.64 -48.84
CA THR A 581 18.74 2.01 -48.39
C THR A 581 18.05 2.88 -47.35
N THR A 582 17.12 3.72 -47.80
CA THR A 582 16.29 4.56 -46.92
C THR A 582 15.42 3.66 -46.06
N VAL A 583 15.76 3.59 -44.77
CA VAL A 583 15.03 2.80 -43.78
C VAL A 583 13.57 3.24 -43.75
N LYS A 584 12.67 2.29 -44.03
CA LYS A 584 11.21 2.49 -43.97
C LYS A 584 10.84 3.01 -42.57
N PRO A 585 10.15 4.17 -42.45
CA PRO A 585 9.68 4.65 -41.16
C PRO A 585 8.51 3.79 -40.66
N PRO A 586 8.25 3.78 -39.34
CA PRO A 586 7.03 3.18 -38.79
C PRO A 586 5.79 3.83 -39.43
N LEU A 587 4.80 3.01 -39.81
CA LEU A 587 3.57 3.43 -40.48
C LEU A 587 2.36 3.49 -39.52
N ASP A 588 2.41 2.74 -38.43
CA ASP A 588 1.49 2.78 -37.29
C ASP A 588 2.16 3.59 -36.17
N VAL A 589 1.77 4.85 -35.99
CA VAL A 589 2.39 5.79 -35.05
C VAL A 589 1.33 6.29 -34.08
N ARG A 590 1.43 5.92 -32.80
CA ARG A 590 0.40 6.21 -31.78
C ARG A 590 0.98 6.84 -30.52
N LEU A 591 0.16 7.68 -29.90
CA LEU A 591 0.42 8.28 -28.61
C LEU A 591 -0.60 7.75 -27.60
N TYR A 592 -0.12 7.28 -26.46
CA TYR A 592 -0.92 6.78 -25.36
C TYR A 592 -0.72 7.65 -24.12
N ARG A 593 -1.76 7.75 -23.30
CA ARG A 593 -1.69 8.26 -21.92
C ARG A 593 -2.30 7.26 -20.96
N PHE A 594 -2.09 7.47 -19.67
CA PHE A 594 -2.84 6.75 -18.64
C PHE A 594 -4.27 7.32 -18.53
N PRO A 595 -5.25 6.52 -18.08
CA PRO A 595 -6.56 7.02 -17.68
C PRO A 595 -6.43 7.99 -16.50
N ARG A 596 -7.36 8.94 -16.41
CA ARG A 596 -7.52 9.84 -15.25
C ARG A 596 -8.35 9.14 -14.15
N PRO A 597 -8.28 9.55 -12.86
CA PRO A 597 -9.03 8.91 -11.77
C PRO A 597 -10.56 9.01 -11.86
N ASP A 598 -11.07 9.87 -12.76
CA ASP A 598 -12.47 10.07 -13.11
C ASP A 598 -12.91 9.30 -14.37
N GLU A 599 -11.96 8.74 -15.14
CA GLU A 599 -12.26 7.94 -16.32
C GLU A 599 -12.47 6.46 -15.93
N PRO A 600 -13.51 5.78 -16.43
CA PRO A 600 -13.74 4.38 -16.12
C PRO A 600 -12.63 3.50 -16.71
N GLU A 601 -12.07 2.59 -15.91
CA GLU A 601 -11.12 1.60 -16.43
C GLU A 601 -11.83 0.68 -17.43
N CYS A 602 -11.32 0.62 -18.67
CA CYS A 602 -11.80 -0.34 -19.67
C CYS A 602 -11.64 -1.77 -19.14
N SER A 603 -12.74 -2.49 -18.95
CA SER A 603 -12.76 -3.87 -18.47
C SER A 603 -12.04 -4.80 -19.46
N LEU A 604 -10.91 -5.37 -19.04
CA LEU A 604 -9.97 -6.07 -19.93
C LEU A 604 -10.40 -7.53 -20.23
N HIS A 605 -10.08 -7.98 -21.46
CA HIS A 605 -10.26 -9.38 -21.90
C HIS A 605 -8.98 -10.01 -22.47
N ASN A 606 -7.84 -9.31 -22.39
CA ASN A 606 -6.53 -9.83 -22.77
C ASN A 606 -5.48 -9.26 -21.80
N GLN A 607 -4.61 -10.11 -21.23
CA GLN A 607 -3.58 -9.72 -20.26
C GLN A 607 -2.20 -9.49 -20.90
N ASP A 608 -1.97 -9.99 -22.12
CA ASP A 608 -0.65 -10.00 -22.76
C ASP A 608 -0.27 -8.70 -23.49
N ASP A 609 -1.25 -7.82 -23.74
CA ASP A 609 -1.05 -6.56 -24.46
C ASP A 609 -0.66 -5.41 -23.50
N PRO A 610 0.57 -4.86 -23.59
CA PRO A 610 1.04 -3.77 -22.73
C PRO A 610 0.52 -2.38 -23.14
N THR A 611 -0.43 -2.26 -24.06
CA THR A 611 -1.26 -1.06 -24.24
C THR A 611 -2.51 -1.08 -23.36
N MET A 612 -2.94 -2.25 -22.86
CA MET A 612 -4.19 -2.42 -22.10
C MET A 612 -4.26 -1.59 -20.81
N GLY A 613 -5.32 -0.82 -20.64
CA GLY A 613 -5.44 0.17 -19.56
C GLY A 613 -4.67 1.48 -19.81
N LEU A 614 -4.31 1.77 -21.06
CA LEU A 614 -3.95 3.11 -21.54
C LEU A 614 -5.06 3.65 -22.45
N VAL A 615 -5.15 4.97 -22.56
CA VAL A 615 -6.05 5.68 -23.48
C VAL A 615 -5.24 6.15 -24.68
N GLU A 616 -5.67 5.82 -25.90
CA GLU A 616 -5.05 6.32 -27.13
C GLU A 616 -5.46 7.78 -27.38
N VAL A 617 -4.48 8.64 -27.67
CA VAL A 617 -4.67 10.09 -27.82
C VAL A 617 -4.97 10.42 -29.29
N GLN A 618 -6.26 10.66 -29.59
CA GLN A 618 -6.75 10.97 -30.95
C GLN A 618 -6.74 12.47 -31.29
N ALA A 619 -6.23 13.33 -30.41
CA ALA A 619 -6.22 14.78 -30.61
C ALA A 619 -5.41 15.20 -31.85
N VAL A 620 -5.91 16.24 -32.53
CA VAL A 620 -5.26 16.85 -33.71
C VAL A 620 -4.23 17.91 -33.28
N ASP A 621 -4.45 18.52 -32.13
CA ASP A 621 -3.61 19.54 -31.50
C ASP A 621 -2.88 18.99 -30.27
N ARG A 622 -2.18 19.87 -29.54
CA ARG A 622 -1.43 19.53 -28.30
C ARG A 622 -2.27 19.59 -27.01
N SER A 623 -3.60 19.66 -27.09
CA SER A 623 -4.50 19.77 -25.91
C SER A 623 -4.34 18.65 -24.86
N TYR A 624 -3.73 17.52 -25.25
CA TYR A 624 -3.33 16.46 -24.33
C TYR A 624 -2.17 16.84 -23.38
N LEU A 625 -1.53 17.99 -23.57
CA LEU A 625 -0.48 18.55 -22.69
C LEU A 625 -1.03 19.57 -21.69
N ASP A 626 -2.22 20.15 -21.93
CA ASP A 626 -2.83 21.15 -21.06
C ASP A 626 -2.85 20.74 -19.56
N PRO A 627 -3.15 19.47 -19.19
CA PRO A 627 -3.14 19.05 -17.79
C PRO A 627 -1.77 19.14 -17.09
N TYR A 628 -0.66 19.14 -17.84
CA TYR A 628 0.69 19.30 -17.26
C TYR A 628 0.99 20.78 -17.04
N LEU A 629 0.54 21.64 -17.96
CA LEU A 629 0.63 23.10 -17.84
C LEU A 629 -0.24 23.62 -16.67
N ASP A 630 -1.47 23.11 -16.56
CA ASP A 630 -2.37 23.39 -15.42
C ASP A 630 -1.73 22.96 -14.08
N ALA A 631 -1.15 21.76 -14.03
CA ALA A 631 -0.50 21.24 -12.82
C ALA A 631 0.76 22.04 -12.43
N MET A 632 1.56 22.48 -13.39
CA MET A 632 2.67 23.41 -13.15
C MET A 632 2.17 24.75 -12.63
N SER A 633 1.23 25.38 -13.34
CA SER A 633 0.69 26.70 -12.98
C SER A 633 0.07 26.71 -11.58
N ALA A 634 -0.70 25.67 -11.22
CA ALA A 634 -1.24 25.52 -9.87
C ALA A 634 -0.12 25.40 -8.80
N SER A 635 0.98 24.71 -9.11
CA SER A 635 2.12 24.57 -8.21
C SER A 635 2.94 25.86 -8.08
N GLU A 636 3.08 26.65 -9.15
CA GLU A 636 3.74 27.96 -9.14
C GLU A 636 2.93 29.01 -8.39
N LEU A 637 1.61 29.07 -8.63
CA LEU A 637 0.68 29.95 -7.91
C LEU A 637 0.68 29.65 -6.40
N HIS A 638 0.74 28.36 -6.02
CA HIS A 638 0.87 27.97 -4.61
C HIS A 638 2.23 28.38 -4.00
N LEU A 639 3.34 28.32 -4.75
CA LEU A 639 4.63 28.80 -4.26
C LEU A 639 4.70 30.34 -4.16
N GLY A 640 3.94 31.06 -5.00
CA GLY A 640 3.84 32.52 -4.97
C GLY A 640 2.96 33.07 -3.85
N ASP A 641 1.75 32.52 -3.66
CA ASP A 641 0.86 32.85 -2.53
C ASP A 641 0.19 31.58 -1.96
N PRO A 642 0.84 30.92 -0.98
CA PRO A 642 0.30 29.74 -0.29
C PRO A 642 -1.00 29.99 0.49
N SER A 643 -1.45 31.25 0.64
CA SER A 643 -2.67 31.60 1.37
C SER A 643 -3.92 31.68 0.47
N ARG A 644 -3.73 31.94 -0.83
CA ARG A 644 -4.82 32.01 -1.82
C ARG A 644 -5.01 30.74 -2.62
N HIS A 645 -3.91 30.04 -2.92
CA HIS A 645 -3.91 28.88 -3.79
C HIS A 645 -3.70 27.60 -2.98
N PRO A 646 -4.58 26.59 -3.09
CA PRO A 646 -4.40 25.33 -2.36
C PRO A 646 -3.16 24.59 -2.84
N ALA A 647 -2.50 23.87 -1.93
CA ALA A 647 -1.35 23.05 -2.28
C ALA A 647 -1.76 21.92 -3.24
N PRO A 648 -1.00 21.65 -4.33
CA PRO A 648 -1.30 20.54 -5.24
C PRO A 648 -1.20 19.17 -4.54
N CYS A 649 -0.37 19.07 -3.50
CA CYS A 649 -0.43 17.99 -2.52
C CYS A 649 -0.26 18.56 -1.10
N ILE A 650 -1.22 18.30 -0.22
CA ILE A 650 -1.22 18.79 1.16
C ILE A 650 -0.31 17.90 2.01
N MET A 651 0.85 18.42 2.37
CA MET A 651 1.71 17.84 3.39
C MET A 651 1.16 18.16 4.79
N CYS A 652 1.09 17.15 5.67
CA CYS A 652 0.74 17.37 7.08
C CYS A 652 1.72 16.68 8.03
N THR A 653 2.24 17.44 8.98
CA THR A 653 3.30 17.06 9.93
C THR A 653 2.78 16.74 11.33
N VAL A 654 1.54 17.11 11.64
CA VAL A 654 0.91 16.92 12.97
C VAL A 654 0.57 15.44 13.19
N PRO A 655 1.07 14.77 14.25
CA PRO A 655 0.80 13.34 14.44
C PRO A 655 -0.63 13.04 14.91
N ASP A 656 -1.34 12.23 14.14
CA ASP A 656 -2.60 11.61 14.54
C ASP A 656 -2.38 10.38 15.43
N CYS A 657 -1.28 9.65 15.20
CA CYS A 657 -0.89 8.56 16.09
C CYS A 657 -0.45 9.11 17.45
N LYS A 658 -1.32 9.06 18.47
CA LYS A 658 -0.88 9.04 19.88
C LYS A 658 -0.10 7.75 20.16
N GLY A 659 0.89 7.86 21.05
CA GLY A 659 1.45 6.68 21.69
C GLY A 659 0.54 6.18 22.82
N PRO A 660 0.82 5.01 23.42
CA PRO A 660 0.16 4.56 24.63
C PRO A 660 0.46 5.50 25.80
N THR A 661 -0.40 6.49 26.04
CA THR A 661 -0.45 7.19 27.33
C THR A 661 -0.75 6.15 28.41
N ARG A 662 0.04 6.12 29.49
CA ARG A 662 -0.13 5.14 30.57
C ARG A 662 -1.52 5.25 31.20
N ARG A 663 -2.15 4.09 31.44
CA ARG A 663 -3.38 3.91 32.21
C ARG A 663 -3.10 2.86 33.29
N GLY A 664 -3.88 2.87 34.37
CA GLY A 664 -3.84 1.80 35.38
C GLY A 664 -4.59 0.55 34.92
N ALA A 665 -4.34 -0.57 35.59
CA ALA A 665 -4.85 -1.92 35.28
C ALA A 665 -6.38 -2.06 35.14
N GLY A 666 -7.17 -1.06 35.56
CA GLY A 666 -8.61 -0.98 35.30
C GLY A 666 -9.00 -0.56 33.87
N GLY A 667 -8.03 -0.13 33.04
CA GLY A 667 -8.24 0.22 31.62
C GLY A 667 -8.93 1.57 31.36
N GLU A 668 -9.11 2.42 32.37
CA GLU A 668 -10.06 3.53 32.35
C GLU A 668 -9.69 4.72 31.42
N ARG A 669 -10.74 5.47 31.02
CA ARG A 669 -10.88 6.58 30.04
C ARG A 669 -9.88 7.75 30.04
N VAL A 670 -8.56 7.54 29.85
CA VAL A 670 -7.60 8.63 29.56
C VAL A 670 -6.65 8.28 28.41
N ASP A 671 -6.81 8.72 27.18
CA ASP A 671 -7.89 9.50 26.54
C ASP A 671 -8.49 8.76 25.32
N GLU A 672 -9.39 9.38 24.55
CA GLU A 672 -10.17 8.69 23.50
C GLU A 672 -9.86 9.22 22.09
N VAL A 673 -9.51 8.29 21.18
CA VAL A 673 -9.58 8.42 19.70
C VAL A 673 -9.19 9.80 19.13
N GLY A 674 -7.90 10.14 19.19
CA GLY A 674 -7.37 11.30 18.48
C GLY A 674 -5.92 11.61 18.79
N GLY A 675 -5.22 12.24 17.84
CA GLY A 675 -3.83 12.66 17.95
C GLY A 675 -3.56 13.77 18.95
N MET A 676 -2.39 14.39 18.84
CA MET A 676 -2.09 15.59 19.62
C MET A 676 -3.07 16.72 19.26
N ASN A 677 -3.31 17.66 20.18
CA ASN A 677 -4.25 18.79 19.98
C ASN A 677 -3.75 19.84 18.95
N GLY A 678 -2.84 19.46 18.04
CA GLY A 678 -2.38 20.31 16.95
C GLY A 678 -3.46 20.50 15.89
N LYS A 679 -3.55 21.71 15.35
CA LYS A 679 -4.43 22.01 14.21
C LYS A 679 -3.83 21.39 12.95
N HIS A 680 -4.46 20.34 12.43
CA HIS A 680 -4.09 19.77 11.13
C HIS A 680 -4.44 20.75 10.01
N ARG A 681 -3.73 20.66 8.87
CA ARG A 681 -4.11 21.34 7.62
C ARG A 681 -5.47 20.78 7.15
N GLU A 682 -6.34 21.63 6.64
CA GLU A 682 -7.66 21.22 6.12
C GLU A 682 -7.51 20.21 4.96
N GLY A 683 -8.46 19.28 4.83
CA GLY A 683 -8.42 18.24 3.79
C GLY A 683 -7.30 17.19 3.90
N CYS A 684 -6.40 17.26 4.90
CA CYS A 684 -5.26 16.34 4.97
C CYS A 684 -5.66 14.90 5.31
N GLY A 685 -4.79 13.94 4.96
CA GLY A 685 -4.99 12.50 5.20
C GLY A 685 -5.25 12.11 6.67
N HIS A 686 -4.79 12.90 7.64
CA HIS A 686 -5.16 12.69 9.06
C HIS A 686 -6.61 13.05 9.36
N LEU A 687 -7.11 14.18 8.87
CA LEU A 687 -8.50 14.60 9.10
C LEU A 687 -9.47 13.66 8.39
N LEU A 688 -9.18 13.33 7.13
CA LEU A 688 -9.91 12.30 6.40
C LEU A 688 -9.84 10.95 7.13
N GLY A 689 -8.67 10.59 7.68
CA GLY A 689 -8.52 9.41 8.54
C GLY A 689 -9.34 9.44 9.84
N ARG A 690 -9.56 10.62 10.44
CA ARG A 690 -10.44 10.79 11.61
C ARG A 690 -11.91 10.69 11.24
N GLN A 691 -12.29 11.11 10.04
CA GLN A 691 -13.62 10.91 9.48
C GLN A 691 -13.86 9.42 9.24
N ILE A 692 -13.14 8.82 8.28
CA ILE A 692 -13.25 7.41 7.87
C ILE A 692 -13.27 6.45 9.06
N TRP A 693 -12.26 6.57 9.93
CA TRP A 693 -12.03 5.63 11.03
C TRP A 693 -12.62 6.11 12.36
N GLY A 694 -13.32 7.25 12.37
CA GLY A 694 -14.08 7.73 13.52
C GLY A 694 -15.44 7.05 13.64
N TRP A 695 -16.28 7.65 14.48
CA TRP A 695 -17.72 7.34 14.61
C TRP A 695 -18.61 8.34 13.84
N GLN A 696 -18.00 9.18 12.99
CA GLN A 696 -18.65 10.22 12.20
C GLN A 696 -18.87 9.80 10.72
N SER A 697 -18.67 8.52 10.40
CA SER A 697 -18.85 7.96 9.06
C SER A 697 -19.72 6.72 9.06
N ASP A 698 -21.03 6.94 9.08
CA ASP A 698 -22.06 6.19 8.34
C ASP A 698 -23.32 7.07 8.25
#